data_AF-A0A258VGM5-F1
#
_entry.id   AF-A0A258VGM5-F1
#
_cell.length_a   1.000
_cell.length_b   1.000
_cell.length_c   1.000
_cell.angle_alpha   90.00
_cell.angle_beta   90.00
_cell.angle_gamma   90.00
#
_symmetry.space_group_name_H-M   'P 1'
#
loop_
_entity.id
_entity.type
_entity.pdbx_description
1 polymer ?
#
loop_
_entity_poly.entity_id
_entity_poly.type
_entity_poly.pdbx_seq_one_letter_code
_entity_poly.pdbx_strand_id
1 'polypeptide(L)'
;MLMMMKQTKVFVMMGIYLLLQGCFLSANVTDLSAHAINFDDQIPTYSKNTEFHLSGNCAKCNGYLFKVGVKELTDCNITEDVNISTHPLSFDISDLPDGPIRLCVWGTKNDQILTDLKIYEWIKDVISPSLIGSLISGNGFYRSIVQSPPLSWPLASDLMSGIDHYEIAIGSASAASDIVAWKNIGADNLYTLTDLSLASGQTYYPSVRAVDKAGNVSMPLIGSGWYVDPVIPQSIASFNDMNFGGQSETPMMTWSAALDLESGVHHYQMALGSAPGLTDVLGFSNVISPSSPTDPWGKLTGLNLTNGQMYYPSLRAIDNADNPSTISQGNGFRSVSTWQIQTGANIAGGDLKSTATQSDGKIVMGGCFTNVSESISYAVGALNANGTLNTNFQIGSGFRRTNGTNGSVSELKIQSDGKIVAIGDFAKYRNTVVNNIVRINGDGSQDFTFKMGTGFVGGILRTIQLQTDGKILVAGNFTNYNGTNIRNIIRLNSDGGMDLTFNPGISSDYDINSVYIEDNGKIIIGGGFTSFNGTTVNGIARLNADGSLDVTFNQSGSGFSSSSIYTISKQSTGKIIISGIFSSYNGTNLSNIVRLNNDGSLDTSFNPSGSGFDGQVNHHLVLPDDKIIVGGVFINYNGILNSYLVKLNSDGSVDSSFNNGGSGPNYHVYDFKHLSNGKIILLGNYNSYNGISVKSIMKLNSDGTIDGTFSNSIDNIGGSKVYMDQTENLWIAGFSYSYSKNQNGIVRIDENGYIDKSFNVGTGFGFGYSFYCVNKILIQPDGKILAGGYYSGYNGTAHSHLARINSDGSVDPSFNLTHNFIGEIMAMGLQADGKIIIAGDGFNNDLHSDLGGILRLNSDGSIDSSFITGSGFYTDSPDTINGARIDQIIILNDGSILVGGGFDSYNNVLQSSQLIKLNSDGTQDMSFTPPPYYGIIYYQKVNGGNQDKIYINGSAALMRYNYDLSIDSSFSHSSTFTGGGFALQSDGKIILGLKTITRLNIDGSIDTSFNAGANFKKGLGSSNGTVIKAISILPDGRILVGGNLQKYDNLSIGNAVILGW
;
A
#
# COMPACT_ATOMS: atom_id res chain seq x y z
N MET A 1 2.68 -64.24 -30.87
CA MET A 1 2.83 -65.70 -31.06
C MET A 1 2.35 -66.36 -29.77
N LEU A 2 1.50 -67.39 -29.88
CA LEU A 2 0.86 -68.16 -28.79
C LEU A 2 -0.01 -67.41 -27.74
N MET A 3 -1.30 -67.75 -27.78
CA MET A 3 -2.16 -68.21 -26.67
C MET A 3 -2.09 -67.58 -25.25
N MET A 4 -3.29 -67.20 -24.77
CA MET A 4 -3.96 -67.64 -23.52
C MET A 4 -3.11 -67.77 -22.22
N MET A 5 -3.52 -67.25 -21.07
CA MET A 5 -4.78 -67.54 -20.36
C MET A 5 -4.94 -66.60 -19.16
N LYS A 6 -6.18 -66.31 -18.73
CA LYS A 6 -6.63 -66.59 -17.35
C LYS A 6 -8.14 -66.37 -17.11
N GLN A 7 -8.70 -67.28 -16.31
CA GLN A 7 -9.84 -67.08 -15.41
C GLN A 7 -11.21 -66.70 -16.00
N THR A 8 -11.95 -67.71 -16.44
CA THR A 8 -13.29 -67.92 -15.84
C THR A 8 -13.07 -68.57 -14.46
N LYS A 9 -13.79 -68.14 -13.41
CA LYS A 9 -13.58 -68.64 -12.03
C LYS A 9 -14.92 -68.90 -11.34
N VAL A 10 -15.01 -70.06 -10.66
CA VAL A 10 -16.09 -70.50 -9.74
C VAL A 10 -17.45 -70.83 -10.38
N PHE A 11 -17.63 -72.13 -10.62
CA PHE A 11 -18.81 -72.94 -10.25
C PHE A 11 -20.16 -72.25 -9.95
N VAL A 12 -21.20 -72.69 -10.68
CA VAL A 12 -22.43 -73.18 -10.02
C VAL A 12 -22.42 -74.71 -10.08
N MET A 13 -22.25 -75.35 -8.93
CA MET A 13 -22.16 -76.81 -8.81
C MET A 13 -23.56 -77.44 -8.69
N MET A 14 -24.27 -77.62 -9.81
CA MET A 14 -25.64 -78.17 -9.78
C MET A 14 -25.67 -79.70 -9.91
N GLY A 15 -25.25 -80.39 -8.84
CA GLY A 15 -25.39 -81.85 -8.75
C GLY A 15 -26.86 -82.29 -8.76
N ILE A 16 -27.27 -83.05 -9.77
CA ILE A 16 -28.65 -83.57 -9.86
C ILE A 16 -28.81 -84.76 -8.91
N TYR A 17 -29.27 -84.47 -7.69
CA TYR A 17 -29.68 -85.50 -6.73
C TYR A 17 -31.07 -86.05 -7.11
N LEU A 18 -31.11 -87.25 -7.68
CA LEU A 18 -32.34 -88.02 -7.89
C LEU A 18 -32.48 -89.12 -6.83
N LEU A 19 -33.32 -88.88 -5.83
CA LEU A 19 -33.54 -89.77 -4.68
C LEU A 19 -34.44 -90.98 -5.05
N LEU A 20 -33.86 -91.98 -5.71
CA LEU A 20 -34.53 -93.25 -6.05
C LEU A 20 -33.79 -94.48 -5.51
N GLN A 21 -34.11 -94.86 -4.27
CA GLN A 21 -33.89 -96.17 -3.63
C GLN A 21 -32.56 -96.93 -3.91
N GLY A 22 -31.43 -96.22 -3.89
CA GLY A 22 -30.15 -96.79 -3.46
C GLY A 22 -29.38 -97.67 -4.45
N CYS A 23 -29.06 -97.14 -5.63
CA CYS A 23 -27.78 -97.43 -6.30
C CYS A 23 -26.95 -96.14 -6.22
N PHE A 24 -25.81 -96.15 -5.51
CA PHE A 24 -24.86 -95.03 -5.47
C PHE A 24 -23.90 -95.13 -6.66
N LEU A 25 -23.71 -94.02 -7.38
CA LEU A 25 -22.68 -93.89 -8.42
C LEU A 25 -21.92 -92.58 -8.18
N SER A 26 -20.63 -92.70 -7.85
CA SER A 26 -19.73 -91.58 -7.60
C SER A 26 -18.55 -91.64 -8.55
N ALA A 27 -18.36 -90.60 -9.35
CA ALA A 27 -17.15 -90.38 -10.13
C ALA A 27 -16.53 -89.03 -9.73
N ASN A 28 -15.42 -89.13 -9.01
CA ASN A 28 -14.47 -88.07 -8.69
C ASN A 28 -13.11 -88.72 -9.05
N VAL A 29 -12.14 -88.08 -9.68
CA VAL A 29 -11.35 -86.96 -9.14
C VAL A 29 -10.66 -86.21 -10.29
N THR A 30 -10.41 -84.92 -10.09
CA THR A 30 -9.53 -84.07 -10.91
C THR A 30 -8.06 -84.47 -10.80
N ASP A 31 -7.30 -84.48 -11.90
CA ASP A 31 -5.85 -84.26 -11.79
C ASP A 31 -5.23 -83.50 -12.99
N LEU A 32 -4.06 -82.92 -12.72
CA LEU A 32 -3.24 -81.98 -13.50
C LEU A 32 -3.11 -82.32 -15.00
N SER A 33 -3.38 -81.43 -15.96
CA SER A 33 -2.74 -80.12 -16.26
C SER A 33 -1.27 -80.20 -16.73
N ALA A 34 -1.02 -80.46 -18.02
CA ALA A 34 0.26 -80.20 -18.68
C ALA A 34 0.14 -80.10 -20.23
N HIS A 35 0.76 -79.05 -20.79
CA HIS A 35 1.47 -78.98 -22.09
C HIS A 35 0.84 -79.50 -23.42
N ALA A 36 0.94 -78.60 -24.42
CA ALA A 36 1.49 -78.84 -25.78
C ALA A 36 0.60 -79.24 -26.98
N ILE A 37 0.56 -78.29 -27.94
CA ILE A 37 0.90 -78.42 -29.38
C ILE A 37 -0.22 -78.60 -30.44
N ASN A 38 -0.13 -77.71 -31.45
CA ASN A 38 -0.61 -77.68 -32.84
C ASN A 38 -2.10 -77.83 -33.21
N PHE A 39 -2.57 -76.80 -33.93
CA PHE A 39 -3.31 -76.97 -35.17
C PHE A 39 -2.36 -77.49 -36.27
N ASP A 40 -2.79 -78.42 -37.13
CA ASP A 40 -3.03 -78.10 -38.55
C ASP A 40 -3.90 -79.17 -39.25
N ASP A 41 -4.39 -78.85 -40.44
CA ASP A 41 -5.21 -79.66 -41.39
C ASP A 41 -5.01 -81.21 -41.32
N GLN A 42 -6.05 -82.04 -41.30
CA GLN A 42 -7.20 -82.07 -42.21
C GLN A 42 -8.46 -82.72 -41.60
N ILE A 43 -9.65 -82.22 -41.94
CA ILE A 43 -10.94 -82.89 -41.71
C ILE A 43 -11.56 -83.29 -43.06
N PRO A 44 -11.54 -84.58 -43.43
CA PRO A 44 -12.51 -85.14 -44.37
C PRO A 44 -13.90 -85.17 -43.74
N THR A 45 -14.91 -84.78 -44.51
CA THR A 45 -16.31 -84.76 -44.09
C THR A 45 -16.89 -86.17 -43.88
N TYR A 46 -17.78 -86.30 -42.87
CA TYR A 46 -18.74 -87.39 -42.67
C TYR A 46 -18.22 -88.85 -42.57
N SER A 47 -18.44 -89.47 -41.40
CA SER A 47 -18.98 -90.83 -41.34
C SER A 47 -19.84 -91.02 -40.08
N LYS A 48 -20.80 -91.95 -40.14
CA LYS A 48 -21.67 -92.33 -39.02
C LYS A 48 -21.17 -93.62 -38.35
N ASN A 49 -21.52 -93.76 -37.07
CA ASN A 49 -21.44 -94.98 -36.24
C ASN A 49 -20.03 -95.44 -35.79
N THR A 50 -19.79 -95.33 -34.48
CA THR A 50 -18.91 -96.22 -33.71
C THR A 50 -19.64 -96.62 -32.43
N GLU A 51 -19.85 -97.92 -32.22
CA GLU A 51 -20.49 -98.47 -31.01
C GLU A 51 -19.45 -98.76 -29.92
N PHE A 52 -19.79 -98.57 -28.64
CA PHE A 52 -19.14 -99.29 -27.53
C PHE A 52 -20.12 -99.55 -26.36
N HIS A 53 -20.06 -100.77 -25.81
CA HIS A 53 -20.84 -101.20 -24.63
C HIS A 53 -20.03 -101.06 -23.32
N LEU A 54 -20.74 -100.86 -22.21
CA LEU A 54 -20.30 -101.36 -20.89
C LEU A 54 -21.49 -101.92 -20.10
N SER A 55 -21.42 -103.21 -19.76
CA SER A 55 -22.29 -103.91 -18.80
C SER A 55 -21.41 -104.58 -17.74
N GLY A 56 -21.80 -104.75 -16.47
CA GLY A 56 -23.00 -104.30 -15.75
C GLY A 56 -22.66 -104.17 -14.25
N ASN A 57 -23.56 -104.26 -13.26
CA ASN A 57 -25.00 -104.54 -13.24
C ASN A 57 -25.65 -103.78 -12.06
N CYS A 58 -26.68 -102.94 -12.27
CA CYS A 58 -27.62 -102.53 -11.21
C CYS A 58 -29.02 -103.02 -11.59
N ALA A 59 -29.47 -104.13 -11.01
CA ALA A 59 -30.69 -104.87 -11.38
C ALA A 59 -32.03 -104.17 -11.00
N LYS A 60 -32.00 -102.84 -10.80
CA LYS A 60 -33.16 -102.00 -10.46
C LYS A 60 -33.61 -101.07 -11.61
N CYS A 61 -32.87 -101.01 -12.72
CA CYS A 61 -33.13 -100.07 -13.82
C CYS A 61 -34.06 -100.61 -14.93
N ASN A 62 -34.60 -101.83 -14.79
CA ASN A 62 -35.53 -102.37 -15.79
C ASN A 62 -36.81 -101.52 -15.88
N GLY A 63 -37.15 -101.10 -17.10
CA GLY A 63 -38.41 -100.42 -17.42
C GLY A 63 -38.39 -98.89 -17.30
N TYR A 64 -37.22 -98.25 -17.14
CA TYR A 64 -37.09 -96.79 -17.25
C TYR A 64 -36.29 -96.42 -18.51
N LEU A 65 -36.91 -95.67 -19.43
CA LEU A 65 -36.28 -95.18 -20.65
C LEU A 65 -36.30 -93.64 -20.64
N PHE A 66 -35.13 -93.02 -20.71
CA PHE A 66 -34.98 -91.55 -20.75
C PHE A 66 -34.68 -91.11 -22.18
N LYS A 67 -35.53 -90.22 -22.72
CA LYS A 67 -35.38 -89.67 -24.08
C LYS A 67 -35.16 -88.16 -24.01
N VAL A 68 -34.34 -87.63 -24.92
CA VAL A 68 -34.01 -86.20 -25.00
C VAL A 68 -33.96 -85.80 -26.48
N GLY A 69 -34.63 -84.70 -26.84
CA GLY A 69 -34.64 -84.17 -28.20
C GLY A 69 -34.93 -82.66 -28.20
N VAL A 70 -34.50 -81.98 -29.26
CA VAL A 70 -34.62 -80.53 -29.45
C VAL A 70 -35.69 -80.25 -30.51
N LYS A 71 -36.66 -79.37 -30.25
CA LYS A 71 -37.63 -78.92 -31.26
C LYS A 71 -38.21 -77.54 -30.91
N GLU A 72 -38.63 -76.80 -31.93
CA GLU A 72 -39.40 -75.57 -31.76
C GLU A 72 -40.86 -75.81 -31.29
N LEU A 73 -41.53 -74.70 -31.00
CA LEU A 73 -42.52 -74.50 -29.94
C LEU A 73 -43.90 -75.20 -30.07
N THR A 74 -44.10 -76.14 -31.01
CA THR A 74 -45.44 -76.68 -31.35
C THR A 74 -45.63 -78.19 -31.23
N ASP A 75 -44.58 -79.02 -31.21
CA ASP A 75 -44.70 -80.50 -31.20
C ASP A 75 -43.90 -81.17 -30.08
N CYS A 76 -44.47 -81.24 -28.88
CA CYS A 76 -44.01 -82.14 -27.81
C CYS A 76 -44.76 -83.50 -27.82
N ASN A 77 -45.14 -83.99 -29.01
CA ASN A 77 -45.89 -85.22 -29.21
C ASN A 77 -45.38 -86.01 -30.43
N ILE A 78 -44.20 -86.62 -30.32
CA ILE A 78 -43.71 -87.62 -31.30
C ILE A 78 -42.90 -88.71 -30.58
N THR A 79 -42.99 -89.93 -31.11
CA THR A 79 -42.57 -91.17 -30.43
C THR A 79 -41.33 -91.80 -31.06
N GLU A 80 -40.31 -91.02 -31.42
CA GLU A 80 -39.03 -91.57 -31.90
C GLU A 80 -38.12 -92.00 -30.74
N ASP A 81 -37.20 -92.92 -31.00
CA ASP A 81 -36.32 -93.52 -30.00
C ASP A 81 -34.96 -92.81 -29.91
N VAL A 82 -34.64 -92.33 -28.71
CA VAL A 82 -33.32 -91.81 -28.35
C VAL A 82 -32.78 -92.68 -27.21
N ASN A 83 -31.58 -93.24 -27.39
CA ASN A 83 -30.99 -94.18 -26.44
C ASN A 83 -30.50 -93.49 -25.15
N ILE A 84 -30.57 -94.24 -24.04
CA ILE A 84 -30.06 -93.78 -22.73
C ILE A 84 -28.54 -93.62 -22.81
N SER A 85 -28.05 -92.42 -22.52
CA SER A 85 -26.61 -92.15 -22.37
C SER A 85 -26.21 -92.11 -20.90
N THR A 86 -25.07 -92.71 -20.57
CA THR A 86 -24.34 -92.51 -19.29
C THR A 86 -23.32 -91.36 -19.37
N HIS A 87 -23.16 -90.75 -20.54
CA HIS A 87 -22.25 -89.64 -20.83
C HIS A 87 -23.06 -88.35 -21.13
N PRO A 88 -22.45 -87.16 -21.04
CA PRO A 88 -23.12 -85.91 -21.42
C PRO A 88 -23.70 -85.97 -22.84
N LEU A 89 -24.95 -85.53 -23.00
CA LEU A 89 -25.59 -85.41 -24.31
C LEU A 89 -25.20 -84.08 -24.96
N SER A 90 -24.53 -84.15 -26.11
CA SER A 90 -24.21 -83.01 -26.96
C SER A 90 -25.15 -82.96 -28.16
N PHE A 91 -25.80 -81.82 -28.37
CA PHE A 91 -26.65 -81.57 -29.54
C PHE A 91 -26.00 -80.50 -30.41
N ASP A 92 -25.96 -80.73 -31.72
CA ASP A 92 -25.64 -79.67 -32.68
C ASP A 92 -26.91 -78.83 -32.90
N ILE A 93 -26.77 -77.51 -32.74
CA ILE A 93 -27.84 -76.51 -32.87
C ILE A 93 -27.51 -75.46 -33.95
N SER A 94 -26.46 -75.69 -34.74
CA SER A 94 -26.00 -74.77 -35.79
C SER A 94 -27.08 -74.47 -36.84
N ASP A 95 -27.85 -75.47 -37.26
CA ASP A 95 -28.92 -75.36 -38.27
C ASP A 95 -30.28 -74.82 -37.75
N LEU A 96 -30.45 -74.61 -36.43
CA LEU A 96 -31.72 -74.09 -35.87
C LEU A 96 -31.87 -72.57 -36.10
N PRO A 97 -33.11 -72.02 -36.19
CA PRO A 97 -33.33 -70.57 -36.16
C PRO A 97 -32.88 -69.92 -34.84
N ASP A 98 -32.67 -68.61 -34.87
CA ASP A 98 -32.53 -67.81 -33.65
C ASP A 98 -33.90 -67.64 -32.96
N GLY A 99 -33.94 -67.84 -31.65
CA GLY A 99 -35.17 -67.85 -30.85
C GLY A 99 -35.08 -68.75 -29.60
N PRO A 100 -36.18 -68.80 -28.80
CA PRO A 100 -36.23 -69.60 -27.59
C PRO A 100 -36.31 -71.11 -27.88
N ILE A 101 -35.23 -71.83 -27.59
CA ILE A 101 -35.13 -73.28 -27.69
C ILE A 101 -35.62 -73.93 -26.39
N ARG A 102 -36.59 -74.84 -26.50
CA ARG A 102 -37.08 -75.66 -25.38
C ARG A 102 -36.63 -77.10 -25.54
N LEU A 103 -35.75 -77.54 -24.63
CA LEU A 103 -35.36 -78.94 -24.51
C LEU A 103 -36.25 -79.62 -23.46
N CYS A 104 -37.25 -80.37 -23.92
CA CYS A 104 -38.13 -81.14 -23.05
C CYS A 104 -37.49 -82.50 -22.72
N VAL A 105 -36.96 -82.67 -21.50
CA VAL A 105 -36.51 -83.97 -21.00
C VAL A 105 -37.68 -84.71 -20.38
N TRP A 106 -37.96 -85.91 -20.89
CA TRP A 106 -39.01 -86.80 -20.39
C TRP A 106 -38.52 -88.25 -20.29
N GLY A 107 -39.12 -89.01 -19.38
CA GLY A 107 -38.89 -90.44 -19.25
C GLY A 107 -40.19 -91.20 -19.45
N THR A 108 -40.11 -92.42 -20.00
CA THR A 108 -41.23 -93.36 -19.97
C THR A 108 -40.95 -94.49 -18.97
N LYS A 109 -42.04 -95.02 -18.41
CA LYS A 109 -42.04 -96.25 -17.61
C LYS A 109 -43.16 -97.15 -18.10
N ASN A 110 -42.81 -98.34 -18.58
CA ASN A 110 -43.75 -99.28 -19.20
C ASN A 110 -44.67 -98.58 -20.24
N ASP A 111 -44.05 -97.89 -21.19
CA ASP A 111 -44.69 -97.13 -22.29
C ASP A 111 -45.65 -96.00 -21.89
N GLN A 112 -45.76 -95.66 -20.60
CA GLN A 112 -46.42 -94.44 -20.14
C GLN A 112 -45.41 -93.34 -19.80
N ILE A 113 -45.76 -92.11 -20.18
CA ILE A 113 -44.96 -90.91 -19.95
C ILE A 113 -44.99 -90.54 -18.46
N LEU A 114 -43.82 -90.34 -17.86
CA LEU A 114 -43.69 -89.82 -16.50
C LEU A 114 -44.01 -88.32 -16.51
N THR A 115 -44.89 -87.88 -15.59
CA THR A 115 -45.46 -86.52 -15.58
C THR A 115 -44.48 -85.42 -15.22
N ASP A 116 -43.34 -85.76 -14.63
CA ASP A 116 -42.29 -84.82 -14.22
C ASP A 116 -41.42 -84.40 -15.42
N LEU A 117 -42.04 -83.67 -16.35
CA LEU A 117 -41.38 -83.12 -17.53
C LEU A 117 -40.35 -82.07 -17.09
N LYS A 118 -39.06 -82.30 -17.38
CA LYS A 118 -38.01 -81.35 -17.02
C LYS A 118 -37.62 -80.53 -18.25
N ILE A 119 -38.29 -79.40 -18.40
CA ILE A 119 -38.02 -78.42 -19.46
C ILE A 119 -36.74 -77.66 -19.11
N TYR A 120 -35.80 -77.61 -20.05
CA TYR A 120 -34.67 -76.68 -20.04
C TYR A 120 -34.92 -75.66 -21.14
N GLU A 121 -34.91 -74.37 -20.78
CA GLU A 121 -35.13 -73.27 -21.71
C GLU A 121 -33.80 -72.56 -21.99
N TRP A 122 -33.48 -72.40 -23.27
CA TRP A 122 -32.34 -71.66 -23.78
C TRP A 122 -32.84 -70.65 -24.83
N ILE A 123 -31.99 -69.72 -25.24
CA ILE A 123 -32.23 -68.90 -26.42
C ILE A 123 -31.03 -69.09 -27.33
N LYS A 124 -31.24 -69.51 -28.58
CA LYS A 124 -30.23 -69.37 -29.60
C LYS A 124 -30.33 -67.96 -30.14
N ASP A 125 -29.21 -67.26 -30.13
CA ASP A 125 -29.06 -65.92 -30.65
C ASP A 125 -27.62 -65.80 -31.11
N VAL A 126 -27.41 -65.35 -32.35
CA VAL A 126 -26.06 -65.10 -32.90
C VAL A 126 -25.85 -63.62 -33.25
N ILE A 127 -26.80 -62.76 -32.84
CA ILE A 127 -26.78 -61.31 -33.12
C ILE A 127 -26.29 -60.60 -31.86
N SER A 128 -25.14 -59.92 -31.96
CA SER A 128 -24.62 -59.12 -30.84
C SER A 128 -25.62 -58.05 -30.37
N PRO A 129 -25.80 -57.85 -29.05
CA PRO A 129 -26.71 -56.84 -28.51
C PRO A 129 -26.31 -55.43 -28.97
N SER A 130 -27.31 -54.60 -29.25
CA SER A 130 -27.08 -53.26 -29.81
C SER A 130 -26.89 -52.23 -28.70
N LEU A 131 -25.66 -51.72 -28.58
CA LEU A 131 -25.29 -50.61 -27.68
C LEU A 131 -24.76 -49.45 -28.53
N ILE A 132 -25.59 -48.41 -28.73
CA ILE A 132 -25.31 -47.30 -29.64
C ILE A 132 -25.31 -45.97 -28.87
N GLY A 133 -24.30 -45.14 -29.10
CA GLY A 133 -24.18 -43.79 -28.54
C GLY A 133 -22.75 -43.47 -28.11
N SER A 134 -22.64 -42.77 -26.98
CA SER A 134 -21.39 -42.55 -26.24
C SER A 134 -21.64 -42.81 -24.76
N LEU A 135 -20.59 -42.82 -23.92
CA LEU A 135 -20.81 -42.67 -22.48
C LEU A 135 -21.51 -41.32 -22.21
N ILE A 136 -22.41 -41.33 -21.23
CA ILE A 136 -23.20 -40.18 -20.75
C ILE A 136 -22.43 -39.45 -19.65
N SER A 137 -21.73 -40.20 -18.79
CA SER A 137 -20.77 -39.68 -17.80
C SER A 137 -19.53 -40.57 -17.70
N GLY A 138 -18.42 -40.03 -17.18
CA GLY A 138 -17.16 -40.77 -17.02
C GLY A 138 -15.95 -40.20 -17.76
N ASN A 139 -16.05 -38.98 -18.29
CA ASN A 139 -14.96 -38.27 -18.97
C ASN A 139 -14.75 -36.89 -18.31
N GLY A 140 -13.58 -36.28 -18.48
CA GLY A 140 -13.25 -34.95 -17.92
C GLY A 140 -12.00 -34.98 -17.04
N PHE A 141 -12.05 -34.36 -15.86
CA PHE A 141 -11.03 -34.48 -14.82
C PHE A 141 -11.63 -35.19 -13.60
N TYR A 142 -10.81 -35.87 -12.79
CA TYR A 142 -11.29 -36.57 -11.59
C TYR A 142 -10.23 -36.70 -10.50
N ARG A 143 -10.63 -36.41 -9.26
CA ARG A 143 -9.72 -36.29 -8.11
C ARG A 143 -9.28 -37.57 -7.39
N SER A 144 -9.75 -38.74 -7.83
CA SER A 144 -9.47 -40.00 -7.15
C SER A 144 -8.41 -40.82 -7.87
N ILE A 145 -7.33 -41.18 -7.16
CA ILE A 145 -6.34 -42.17 -7.62
C ILE A 145 -6.78 -43.62 -7.37
N VAL A 146 -7.89 -43.85 -6.66
CA VAL A 146 -8.37 -45.20 -6.24
C VAL A 146 -9.79 -45.54 -6.72
N GLN A 147 -10.47 -44.62 -7.41
CA GLN A 147 -11.83 -44.81 -7.95
C GLN A 147 -11.96 -44.17 -9.33
N SER A 148 -12.84 -44.70 -10.18
CA SER A 148 -13.25 -44.00 -11.42
C SER A 148 -14.23 -42.87 -11.10
N PRO A 149 -14.42 -41.89 -12.00
CA PRO A 149 -15.67 -41.13 -12.02
C PRO A 149 -16.87 -42.08 -12.20
N PRO A 150 -18.10 -41.67 -11.82
CA PRO A 150 -19.31 -42.44 -12.12
C PRO A 150 -19.48 -42.56 -13.64
N LEU A 151 -19.34 -43.79 -14.15
CA LEU A 151 -19.48 -44.12 -15.56
C LEU A 151 -20.95 -44.41 -15.84
N SER A 152 -21.54 -43.84 -16.90
CA SER A 152 -22.90 -44.19 -17.33
C SER A 152 -23.04 -44.19 -18.85
N TRP A 153 -24.00 -44.95 -19.37
CA TRP A 153 -24.19 -45.19 -20.81
C TRP A 153 -25.66 -45.42 -21.16
N PRO A 154 -26.06 -45.30 -22.45
CA PRO A 154 -27.40 -45.65 -22.91
C PRO A 154 -27.71 -47.12 -22.62
N LEU A 155 -28.98 -47.45 -22.37
CA LEU A 155 -29.41 -48.84 -22.28
C LEU A 155 -29.19 -49.53 -23.63
N ALA A 156 -28.51 -50.68 -23.63
CA ALA A 156 -28.44 -51.55 -24.79
C ALA A 156 -29.81 -52.18 -25.06
N SER A 157 -30.11 -52.42 -26.34
CA SER A 157 -31.28 -53.15 -26.79
C SER A 157 -30.85 -54.42 -27.49
N ASP A 158 -31.40 -55.54 -27.04
CA ASP A 158 -31.55 -56.73 -27.88
C ASP A 158 -33.03 -57.16 -27.91
N LEU A 159 -33.44 -57.78 -29.02
CA LEU A 159 -34.82 -58.14 -29.33
C LEU A 159 -35.09 -59.66 -29.26
N MET A 160 -34.07 -60.50 -29.11
CA MET A 160 -34.16 -61.96 -29.26
C MET A 160 -33.90 -62.68 -27.92
N SER A 161 -32.76 -62.41 -27.29
CA SER A 161 -32.37 -62.94 -25.96
C SER A 161 -32.45 -61.89 -24.85
N GLY A 162 -32.29 -60.61 -25.20
CA GLY A 162 -32.26 -59.46 -24.31
C GLY A 162 -31.01 -59.42 -23.43
N ILE A 163 -30.66 -58.22 -22.97
CA ILE A 163 -29.44 -57.99 -22.15
C ILE A 163 -29.45 -58.86 -20.88
N ASP A 164 -28.28 -59.39 -20.52
CA ASP A 164 -28.00 -60.08 -19.26
C ASP A 164 -27.21 -59.17 -18.31
N HIS A 165 -26.10 -58.61 -18.79
CA HIS A 165 -25.24 -57.70 -18.02
C HIS A 165 -24.42 -56.75 -18.91
N TYR A 166 -23.76 -55.79 -18.28
CA TYR A 166 -22.69 -54.99 -18.87
C TYR A 166 -21.32 -55.42 -18.33
N GLU A 167 -20.29 -55.23 -19.15
CA GLU A 167 -18.90 -55.32 -18.73
C GLU A 167 -18.17 -53.99 -18.94
N ILE A 168 -17.28 -53.65 -18.01
CA ILE A 168 -16.41 -52.47 -18.09
C ILE A 168 -14.93 -52.90 -18.12
N ALA A 169 -14.14 -52.22 -18.94
CA ALA A 169 -12.68 -52.22 -18.88
C ALA A 169 -12.13 -50.79 -18.79
N ILE A 170 -10.93 -50.61 -18.22
CA ILE A 170 -10.20 -49.33 -18.17
C ILE A 170 -8.83 -49.51 -18.80
N GLY A 171 -8.49 -48.62 -19.74
CA GLY A 171 -7.19 -48.56 -20.39
C GLY A 171 -6.35 -47.33 -20.01
N SER A 172 -5.03 -47.45 -20.08
CA SER A 172 -4.10 -46.29 -20.08
C SER A 172 -4.09 -45.54 -21.42
N ALA A 173 -4.70 -46.14 -22.45
CA ALA A 173 -4.94 -45.57 -23.77
C ALA A 173 -6.35 -45.96 -24.26
N SER A 174 -6.86 -45.24 -25.28
CA SER A 174 -8.15 -45.54 -25.90
C SER A 174 -8.25 -47.00 -26.37
N ALA A 175 -9.39 -47.65 -26.09
CA ALA A 175 -9.67 -49.07 -26.31
C ALA A 175 -8.75 -50.09 -25.59
N ALA A 176 -7.81 -49.66 -24.73
CA ALA A 176 -7.01 -50.58 -23.92
C ALA A 176 -7.80 -51.09 -22.69
N SER A 177 -7.28 -52.14 -22.05
CA SER A 177 -7.88 -52.80 -20.87
C SER A 177 -6.81 -53.26 -19.87
N ASP A 178 -5.69 -52.53 -19.84
CA ASP A 178 -4.46 -52.82 -19.10
C ASP A 178 -4.50 -52.39 -17.62
N ILE A 179 -5.41 -51.48 -17.26
CA ILE A 179 -5.62 -51.02 -15.88
C ILE A 179 -6.74 -51.85 -15.21
N VAL A 180 -7.84 -52.07 -15.94
CA VAL A 180 -8.91 -52.99 -15.56
C VAL A 180 -9.31 -53.80 -16.79
N ALA A 181 -9.06 -55.11 -16.75
CA ALA A 181 -9.58 -56.05 -17.73
C ALA A 181 -11.12 -56.16 -17.63
N TRP A 182 -11.79 -56.55 -18.71
CA TRP A 182 -13.25 -56.66 -18.78
C TRP A 182 -13.86 -57.36 -17.55
N LYS A 183 -14.68 -56.60 -16.82
CA LYS A 183 -15.32 -56.96 -15.56
C LYS A 183 -16.83 -56.84 -15.70
N ASN A 184 -17.55 -57.95 -15.53
CA ASN A 184 -19.00 -57.95 -15.36
C ASN A 184 -19.40 -57.13 -14.11
N ILE A 185 -20.38 -56.23 -14.30
CA ILE A 185 -20.90 -55.32 -13.27
C ILE A 185 -22.40 -55.48 -13.00
N GLY A 186 -23.06 -56.48 -13.60
CA GLY A 186 -24.52 -56.62 -13.58
C GLY A 186 -25.23 -55.79 -14.66
N ALA A 187 -26.55 -55.62 -14.52
CA ALA A 187 -27.42 -55.02 -15.52
C ALA A 187 -27.64 -53.50 -15.37
N ASP A 188 -27.04 -52.86 -14.36
CA ASP A 188 -27.16 -51.42 -14.13
C ASP A 188 -26.33 -50.62 -15.15
N ASN A 189 -26.86 -49.51 -15.67
CA ASN A 189 -26.19 -48.65 -16.65
C ASN A 189 -25.44 -47.43 -16.04
N LEU A 190 -25.14 -47.51 -14.75
CA LEU A 190 -24.38 -46.54 -13.97
C LEU A 190 -23.46 -47.32 -13.01
N TYR A 191 -22.15 -47.09 -13.04
CA TYR A 191 -21.20 -47.81 -12.19
C TYR A 191 -19.96 -46.97 -11.83
N THR A 192 -19.45 -47.16 -10.61
CA THR A 192 -18.17 -46.59 -10.14
C THR A 192 -17.23 -47.73 -9.79
N LEU A 193 -16.05 -47.76 -10.43
CA LEU A 193 -14.99 -48.71 -10.07
C LEU A 193 -14.27 -48.23 -8.82
N THR A 194 -14.00 -49.15 -7.90
CA THR A 194 -13.19 -48.95 -6.69
C THR A 194 -11.90 -49.75 -6.74
N ASP A 195 -11.02 -49.52 -5.77
CA ASP A 195 -9.79 -50.29 -5.53
C ASP A 195 -8.81 -50.25 -6.72
N LEU A 196 -8.82 -49.12 -7.44
CA LEU A 196 -7.90 -48.82 -8.54
C LEU A 196 -6.54 -48.34 -8.01
N SER A 197 -5.55 -48.32 -8.91
CA SER A 197 -4.20 -47.78 -8.65
C SER A 197 -3.79 -46.86 -9.81
N LEU A 198 -4.34 -45.66 -9.83
CA LEU A 198 -4.15 -44.66 -10.88
C LEU A 198 -3.01 -43.69 -10.53
N ALA A 199 -2.37 -43.13 -11.56
CA ALA A 199 -1.32 -42.11 -11.41
C ALA A 199 -1.87 -40.69 -11.58
N SER A 200 -1.30 -39.73 -10.84
CA SER A 200 -1.50 -38.29 -11.09
C SER A 200 -1.05 -37.93 -12.50
N GLY A 201 -1.71 -36.96 -13.11
CA GLY A 201 -1.35 -36.43 -14.42
C GLY A 201 -1.60 -37.35 -15.61
N GLN A 202 -2.31 -38.49 -15.43
CA GLN A 202 -2.60 -39.45 -16.50
C GLN A 202 -4.08 -39.50 -16.87
N THR A 203 -4.37 -39.60 -18.17
CA THR A 203 -5.72 -39.90 -18.70
C THR A 203 -5.97 -41.40 -18.76
N TYR A 204 -7.13 -41.84 -18.26
CA TYR A 204 -7.62 -43.20 -18.35
C TYR A 204 -8.92 -43.29 -19.16
N TYR A 205 -9.06 -44.37 -19.92
CA TYR A 205 -10.10 -44.53 -20.93
C TYR A 205 -11.07 -45.66 -20.55
N PRO A 206 -12.31 -45.36 -20.14
CA PRO A 206 -13.31 -46.38 -19.87
C PRO A 206 -13.84 -46.96 -21.18
N SER A 207 -14.04 -48.27 -21.22
CA SER A 207 -14.72 -48.97 -22.30
C SER A 207 -15.84 -49.82 -21.71
N VAL A 208 -17.03 -49.79 -22.32
CA VAL A 208 -18.23 -50.48 -21.83
C VAL A 208 -18.88 -51.27 -22.96
N ARG A 209 -19.28 -52.52 -22.70
CA ARG A 209 -20.01 -53.37 -23.65
C ARG A 209 -21.17 -54.09 -22.98
N ALA A 210 -22.21 -54.38 -23.75
CA ALA A 210 -23.34 -55.19 -23.31
C ALA A 210 -23.10 -56.68 -23.64
N VAL A 211 -23.62 -57.56 -22.81
CA VAL A 211 -23.66 -59.01 -23.02
C VAL A 211 -25.11 -59.48 -22.88
N ASP A 212 -25.56 -60.30 -23.82
CA ASP A 212 -26.91 -60.85 -23.84
C ASP A 212 -27.02 -62.20 -23.11
N LYS A 213 -28.20 -62.82 -23.10
CA LYS A 213 -28.42 -64.12 -22.43
C LYS A 213 -27.95 -65.35 -23.20
N ALA A 214 -27.55 -65.21 -24.47
CA ALA A 214 -26.88 -66.25 -25.23
C ALA A 214 -25.34 -66.18 -25.08
N GLY A 215 -24.82 -65.02 -24.64
CA GLY A 215 -23.40 -64.74 -24.47
C GLY A 215 -22.78 -63.92 -25.61
N ASN A 216 -23.56 -63.37 -26.54
CA ASN A 216 -23.01 -62.45 -27.54
C ASN A 216 -22.69 -61.09 -26.90
N VAL A 217 -21.72 -60.41 -27.49
CA VAL A 217 -21.12 -59.20 -26.91
C VAL A 217 -21.24 -58.05 -27.91
N SER A 218 -21.68 -56.87 -27.44
CA SER A 218 -21.79 -55.67 -28.28
C SER A 218 -20.41 -55.17 -28.75
N MET A 219 -20.41 -54.30 -29.78
CA MET A 219 -19.28 -53.39 -29.93
C MET A 219 -19.15 -52.53 -28.67
N PRO A 220 -17.94 -52.25 -28.17
CA PRO A 220 -17.75 -51.45 -26.97
C PRO A 220 -17.92 -49.96 -27.26
N LEU A 221 -18.63 -49.25 -26.39
CA LEU A 221 -18.53 -47.79 -26.29
C LEU A 221 -17.22 -47.45 -25.59
N ILE A 222 -16.46 -46.51 -26.16
CA ILE A 222 -15.18 -46.06 -25.62
C ILE A 222 -15.35 -44.59 -25.21
N GLY A 223 -15.01 -44.25 -23.97
CA GLY A 223 -14.99 -42.87 -23.48
C GLY A 223 -13.81 -42.08 -24.03
N SER A 224 -13.95 -40.76 -24.11
CA SER A 224 -12.83 -39.85 -24.40
C SER A 224 -11.80 -39.81 -23.27
N GLY A 225 -12.13 -40.36 -22.10
CA GLY A 225 -11.26 -40.55 -20.95
C GLY A 225 -11.42 -39.47 -19.88
N TRP A 226 -10.93 -39.78 -18.68
CA TRP A 226 -10.78 -38.82 -17.59
C TRP A 226 -9.31 -38.66 -17.21
N TYR A 227 -8.88 -37.43 -16.96
CA TYR A 227 -7.57 -37.08 -16.43
C TYR A 227 -7.61 -37.17 -14.90
N VAL A 228 -6.60 -37.79 -14.28
CA VAL A 228 -6.54 -37.93 -12.81
C VAL A 228 -5.73 -36.79 -12.21
N ASP A 229 -6.41 -35.93 -11.45
CA ASP A 229 -5.83 -34.78 -10.75
C ASP A 229 -6.27 -34.74 -9.27
N PRO A 230 -5.48 -35.35 -8.36
CA PRO A 230 -5.67 -35.29 -6.92
C PRO A 230 -5.01 -34.07 -6.27
N VAL A 231 -4.36 -33.19 -7.04
CA VAL A 231 -3.66 -32.00 -6.54
C VAL A 231 -4.71 -30.94 -6.18
N ILE A 232 -4.39 -30.05 -5.22
CA ILE A 232 -5.28 -28.93 -4.90
C ILE A 232 -4.73 -27.64 -5.51
N PRO A 233 -5.57 -26.74 -6.05
CA PRO A 233 -5.12 -25.44 -6.55
C PRO A 233 -4.36 -24.67 -5.47
N GLN A 234 -3.33 -23.93 -5.90
CA GLN A 234 -2.46 -23.15 -5.01
C GLN A 234 -3.25 -22.17 -4.15
N SER A 235 -2.75 -21.94 -2.94
CA SER A 235 -3.36 -21.03 -1.97
C SER A 235 -3.48 -19.61 -2.54
N ILE A 236 -4.66 -18.99 -2.36
CA ILE A 236 -4.91 -17.60 -2.70
C ILE A 236 -4.07 -16.69 -1.78
N ALA A 237 -2.94 -16.22 -2.31
CA ALA A 237 -1.89 -15.50 -1.59
C ALA A 237 -2.31 -14.10 -1.11
N SER A 238 -3.29 -13.46 -1.76
CA SER A 238 -3.95 -12.27 -1.25
C SER A 238 -5.45 -12.32 -1.51
N PHE A 239 -6.25 -11.88 -0.53
CA PHE A 239 -7.69 -11.74 -0.64
C PHE A 239 -8.08 -10.43 0.07
N ASN A 240 -8.60 -9.48 -0.70
CA ASN A 240 -8.95 -8.15 -0.26
C ASN A 240 -10.47 -7.95 -0.40
N ASP A 241 -11.17 -7.80 0.72
CA ASP A 241 -12.51 -7.24 0.74
C ASP A 241 -12.49 -5.72 0.98
N MET A 242 -13.63 -5.04 0.81
CA MET A 242 -13.78 -3.62 1.14
C MET A 242 -14.50 -3.50 2.48
N ASN A 243 -14.00 -2.69 3.42
CA ASN A 243 -14.51 -2.62 4.79
C ASN A 243 -16.00 -2.22 4.94
N PHE A 244 -16.71 -1.87 3.85
CA PHE A 244 -18.15 -1.56 3.84
C PHE A 244 -18.89 -2.22 2.66
N GLY A 245 -20.00 -2.90 2.95
CA GLY A 245 -20.89 -3.55 1.98
C GLY A 245 -22.36 -3.21 2.18
N GLY A 246 -23.22 -3.60 1.24
CA GLY A 246 -24.68 -3.45 1.38
C GLY A 246 -25.28 -4.41 2.40
N GLN A 247 -26.61 -4.35 2.57
CA GLN A 247 -27.35 -5.35 3.36
C GLN A 247 -27.76 -6.60 2.55
N SER A 248 -27.83 -6.48 1.22
CA SER A 248 -28.29 -7.55 0.30
C SER A 248 -27.17 -8.28 -0.45
N GLU A 249 -25.93 -7.82 -0.33
CA GLU A 249 -24.77 -8.34 -1.05
C GLU A 249 -23.47 -8.02 -0.31
N THR A 250 -22.42 -8.82 -0.56
CA THR A 250 -21.06 -8.44 -0.16
C THR A 250 -20.60 -7.23 -0.96
N PRO A 251 -19.58 -6.49 -0.48
CA PRO A 251 -18.81 -5.62 -1.38
C PRO A 251 -18.23 -6.44 -2.55
N MET A 252 -17.84 -5.73 -3.62
CA MET A 252 -16.97 -6.29 -4.65
C MET A 252 -15.58 -6.56 -4.05
N MET A 253 -15.14 -7.83 -4.09
CA MET A 253 -13.86 -8.27 -3.53
C MET A 253 -12.88 -8.61 -4.65
N THR A 254 -11.59 -8.62 -4.32
CA THR A 254 -10.49 -8.94 -5.26
C THR A 254 -9.49 -9.87 -4.59
N TRP A 255 -8.79 -10.69 -5.37
CA TRP A 255 -7.80 -11.62 -4.85
C TRP A 255 -6.62 -11.82 -5.82
N SER A 256 -5.57 -12.51 -5.40
CA SER A 256 -4.59 -13.09 -6.31
C SER A 256 -5.25 -14.23 -7.10
N ALA A 257 -5.09 -14.26 -8.42
CA ALA A 257 -5.51 -15.42 -9.20
C ALA A 257 -4.81 -16.68 -8.67
N ALA A 258 -5.59 -17.71 -8.32
CA ALA A 258 -5.04 -19.01 -7.98
C ALA A 258 -4.47 -19.67 -9.23
N LEU A 259 -3.46 -20.52 -9.04
CA LEU A 259 -2.88 -21.34 -10.08
C LEU A 259 -3.09 -22.80 -9.74
N ASP A 260 -3.49 -23.58 -10.72
CA ASP A 260 -3.26 -25.02 -10.73
C ASP A 260 -2.49 -25.39 -12.01
N LEU A 261 -1.71 -26.46 -11.95
CA LEU A 261 -0.78 -26.89 -13.00
C LEU A 261 -1.11 -28.27 -13.60
N GLU A 262 -2.07 -29.02 -13.06
CA GLU A 262 -2.52 -30.31 -13.60
C GLU A 262 -3.85 -30.17 -14.37
N SER A 263 -4.91 -29.60 -13.77
CA SER A 263 -6.21 -29.35 -14.43
C SER A 263 -6.59 -27.87 -14.58
N GLY A 264 -5.96 -26.97 -13.82
CA GLY A 264 -6.24 -25.52 -13.87
C GLY A 264 -7.49 -25.10 -13.10
N VAL A 265 -7.56 -23.81 -12.72
CA VAL A 265 -8.67 -23.25 -11.93
C VAL A 265 -9.94 -23.12 -12.78
N HIS A 266 -11.06 -23.63 -12.26
CA HIS A 266 -12.38 -23.57 -12.90
C HIS A 266 -13.20 -22.36 -12.39
N HIS A 267 -13.29 -22.15 -11.08
CA HIS A 267 -14.02 -21.03 -10.48
C HIS A 267 -13.61 -20.76 -9.02
N TYR A 268 -14.17 -19.71 -8.42
CA TYR A 268 -14.01 -19.39 -7.00
C TYR A 268 -15.30 -19.57 -6.20
N GLN A 269 -15.16 -19.94 -4.93
CA GLN A 269 -16.25 -20.06 -3.96
C GLN A 269 -15.96 -19.25 -2.70
N MET A 270 -16.98 -18.55 -2.18
CA MET A 270 -16.91 -17.72 -0.98
C MET A 270 -17.99 -18.14 0.02
N ALA A 271 -17.61 -18.23 1.28
CA ALA A 271 -18.51 -18.34 2.43
C ALA A 271 -18.48 -17.03 3.24
N LEU A 272 -19.41 -16.86 4.19
CA LEU A 272 -19.51 -15.67 5.03
C LEU A 272 -19.80 -16.05 6.49
N GLY A 273 -19.01 -15.50 7.41
CA GLY A 273 -19.15 -15.70 8.85
C GLY A 273 -19.49 -14.42 9.62
N SER A 274 -20.05 -14.58 10.83
CA SER A 274 -20.24 -13.49 11.80
C SER A 274 -18.96 -13.15 12.59
N ALA A 275 -17.97 -14.05 12.54
CA ALA A 275 -16.60 -13.87 13.06
C ALA A 275 -15.58 -14.54 12.10
N PRO A 276 -14.27 -14.21 12.19
CA PRO A 276 -13.25 -14.79 11.33
C PRO A 276 -13.23 -16.34 11.38
N GLY A 277 -13.15 -16.98 10.23
CA GLY A 277 -13.13 -18.45 10.11
C GLY A 277 -14.48 -19.15 10.30
N LEU A 278 -15.56 -18.42 10.59
CA LEU A 278 -16.91 -18.98 10.59
C LEU A 278 -17.56 -18.92 9.20
N THR A 279 -18.60 -19.74 9.00
CA THR A 279 -19.41 -19.80 7.76
C THR A 279 -20.91 -19.81 8.09
N ASP A 280 -21.27 -19.25 9.25
CA ASP A 280 -22.59 -19.30 9.88
C ASP A 280 -23.62 -18.33 9.25
N VAL A 281 -23.18 -17.39 8.41
CA VAL A 281 -24.04 -16.43 7.71
C VAL A 281 -24.30 -16.87 6.27
N LEU A 282 -23.32 -17.48 5.61
CA LEU A 282 -23.50 -18.23 4.36
C LEU A 282 -22.42 -19.31 4.22
N GLY A 283 -22.81 -20.52 3.82
CA GLY A 283 -21.86 -21.56 3.39
C GLY A 283 -21.20 -21.23 2.05
N PHE A 284 -20.14 -21.99 1.70
CA PHE A 284 -19.39 -21.80 0.45
C PHE A 284 -20.32 -21.85 -0.77
N SER A 285 -20.39 -20.72 -1.47
CA SER A 285 -21.25 -20.47 -2.63
C SER A 285 -20.39 -19.90 -3.77
N ASN A 286 -20.75 -20.21 -5.02
CA ASN A 286 -20.01 -19.72 -6.20
C ASN A 286 -20.04 -18.18 -6.24
N VAL A 287 -18.88 -17.58 -6.51
CA VAL A 287 -18.76 -16.11 -6.55
C VAL A 287 -19.29 -15.56 -7.88
N ILE A 288 -20.00 -14.44 -7.83
CA ILE A 288 -20.52 -13.76 -9.01
C ILE A 288 -19.44 -12.78 -9.51
N SER A 289 -18.75 -13.22 -10.56
CA SER A 289 -17.71 -12.47 -11.27
C SER A 289 -18.25 -11.89 -12.60
N PRO A 290 -17.94 -10.63 -12.98
CA PRO A 290 -18.64 -9.98 -14.10
C PRO A 290 -18.24 -10.41 -15.52
N SER A 291 -17.11 -11.11 -15.73
CA SER A 291 -16.63 -11.48 -17.07
C SER A 291 -16.29 -12.97 -17.25
N SER A 292 -15.70 -13.61 -16.24
CA SER A 292 -15.32 -15.03 -16.24
C SER A 292 -15.48 -15.65 -14.84
N PRO A 293 -15.86 -16.93 -14.68
CA PRO A 293 -15.80 -17.62 -13.38
C PRO A 293 -14.39 -17.69 -12.79
N THR A 294 -13.36 -17.58 -13.64
CA THR A 294 -11.93 -17.55 -13.26
C THR A 294 -11.38 -16.15 -12.98
N ASP A 295 -12.22 -15.10 -13.06
CA ASP A 295 -11.81 -13.75 -12.72
C ASP A 295 -11.37 -13.66 -11.24
N PRO A 296 -10.25 -12.98 -10.93
CA PRO A 296 -9.78 -12.80 -9.56
C PRO A 296 -10.53 -11.69 -8.78
N TRP A 297 -11.82 -11.51 -9.08
CA TRP A 297 -12.69 -10.50 -8.46
C TRP A 297 -14.17 -10.88 -8.61
N GLY A 298 -15.01 -10.50 -7.63
CA GLY A 298 -16.44 -10.85 -7.61
C GLY A 298 -17.12 -10.60 -6.26
N LYS A 299 -18.42 -10.93 -6.17
CA LYS A 299 -19.25 -10.77 -4.94
C LYS A 299 -20.26 -11.91 -4.73
N LEU A 300 -20.86 -11.97 -3.55
CA LEU A 300 -22.08 -12.74 -3.25
C LEU A 300 -23.28 -11.79 -3.19
N THR A 301 -24.47 -12.25 -3.59
CA THR A 301 -25.72 -11.47 -3.58
C THR A 301 -26.89 -12.29 -3.01
N GLY A 302 -27.98 -11.63 -2.61
CA GLY A 302 -29.15 -12.30 -2.02
C GLY A 302 -29.05 -12.51 -0.51
N LEU A 303 -28.20 -11.73 0.15
CA LEU A 303 -27.96 -11.81 1.59
C LEU A 303 -29.02 -11.03 2.38
N ASN A 304 -29.06 -11.23 3.70
CA ASN A 304 -29.86 -10.44 4.64
C ASN A 304 -28.98 -10.05 5.84
N LEU A 305 -28.13 -9.03 5.65
CA LEU A 305 -27.13 -8.61 6.63
C LEU A 305 -27.63 -7.48 7.53
N THR A 306 -27.21 -7.49 8.80
CA THR A 306 -27.57 -6.49 9.81
C THR A 306 -26.76 -5.21 9.61
N ASN A 307 -27.44 -4.08 9.44
CA ASN A 307 -26.79 -2.76 9.39
C ASN A 307 -25.92 -2.52 10.64
N GLY A 308 -24.65 -2.17 10.44
CA GLY A 308 -23.65 -1.93 11.49
C GLY A 308 -22.87 -3.18 11.94
N GLN A 309 -23.27 -4.39 11.56
CA GLN A 309 -22.58 -5.63 11.92
C GLN A 309 -21.39 -5.92 10.98
N MET A 310 -20.31 -6.50 11.54
CA MET A 310 -19.15 -7.00 10.79
C MET A 310 -19.43 -8.42 10.25
N TYR A 311 -18.96 -8.70 9.04
CA TYR A 311 -19.04 -9.99 8.38
C TYR A 311 -17.72 -10.35 7.72
N TYR A 312 -17.30 -11.61 7.85
CA TYR A 312 -15.96 -12.07 7.50
C TYR A 312 -16.04 -13.08 6.36
N PRO A 313 -15.59 -12.73 5.13
CA PRO A 313 -15.68 -13.64 3.99
C PRO A 313 -14.53 -14.64 4.01
N SER A 314 -14.78 -15.86 3.54
CA SER A 314 -13.77 -16.92 3.43
C SER A 314 -13.79 -17.46 2.01
N LEU A 315 -12.66 -17.40 1.30
CA LEU A 315 -12.56 -17.66 -0.15
C LEU A 315 -11.71 -18.91 -0.43
N ARG A 316 -12.08 -19.67 -1.46
CA ARG A 316 -11.26 -20.76 -2.02
C ARG A 316 -11.40 -20.82 -3.55
N ALA A 317 -10.35 -21.31 -4.21
CA ALA A 317 -10.41 -21.70 -5.61
C ALA A 317 -10.90 -23.15 -5.73
N ILE A 318 -11.56 -23.47 -6.83
CA ILE A 318 -11.95 -24.82 -7.25
C ILE A 318 -11.32 -25.06 -8.63
N ASP A 319 -10.64 -26.19 -8.81
CA ASP A 319 -10.09 -26.61 -10.10
C ASP A 319 -11.12 -27.31 -11.00
N ASN A 320 -10.69 -27.89 -12.12
CA ASN A 320 -11.59 -28.64 -13.00
C ASN A 320 -11.88 -30.08 -12.51
N ALA A 321 -11.24 -30.55 -11.43
CA ALA A 321 -11.42 -31.86 -10.79
C ALA A 321 -12.23 -31.80 -9.47
N ASP A 322 -12.81 -30.64 -9.15
CA ASP A 322 -13.52 -30.31 -7.91
C ASP A 322 -12.65 -30.39 -6.62
N ASN A 323 -11.34 -30.19 -6.73
CA ASN A 323 -10.49 -29.96 -5.55
C ASN A 323 -10.59 -28.50 -5.05
N PRO A 324 -10.89 -28.28 -3.77
CA PRO A 324 -10.80 -26.95 -3.17
C PRO A 324 -9.35 -26.62 -2.76
N SER A 325 -8.92 -25.39 -3.02
CA SER A 325 -7.69 -24.83 -2.43
C SER A 325 -7.81 -24.75 -0.90
N THR A 326 -6.69 -24.45 -0.23
CA THR A 326 -6.76 -23.92 1.14
C THR A 326 -7.59 -22.63 1.16
N ILE A 327 -8.28 -22.40 2.28
CA ILE A 327 -9.15 -21.23 2.46
C ILE A 327 -8.28 -20.00 2.77
N SER A 328 -8.54 -18.90 2.05
CA SER A 328 -8.00 -17.57 2.35
C SER A 328 -9.09 -16.75 3.06
N GLN A 329 -8.72 -16.06 4.14
CA GLN A 329 -9.66 -15.39 5.05
C GLN A 329 -9.60 -13.87 4.84
N GLY A 330 -10.73 -13.25 4.50
CA GLY A 330 -10.84 -11.80 4.40
C GLY A 330 -10.85 -11.13 5.78
N ASN A 331 -10.41 -9.88 5.83
CA ASN A 331 -10.34 -9.07 7.04
C ASN A 331 -11.72 -8.56 7.50
N GLY A 332 -12.70 -8.53 6.60
CA GLY A 332 -14.12 -8.42 6.91
C GLY A 332 -14.70 -7.01 6.79
N PHE A 333 -15.97 -6.96 6.37
CA PHE A 333 -16.68 -5.74 6.05
C PHE A 333 -17.85 -5.47 7.01
N ARG A 334 -18.14 -4.19 7.24
CA ARG A 334 -19.35 -3.75 7.93
C ARG A 334 -20.49 -3.60 6.94
N SER A 335 -21.62 -4.25 7.19
CA SER A 335 -22.82 -4.03 6.38
C SER A 335 -23.45 -2.67 6.71
N VAL A 336 -23.88 -1.92 5.69
CA VAL A 336 -24.51 -0.59 5.83
C VAL A 336 -25.77 -0.45 4.97
N SER A 337 -26.76 0.29 5.48
CA SER A 337 -28.07 0.49 4.85
C SER A 337 -28.06 1.37 3.59
N THR A 338 -27.02 2.21 3.40
CA THR A 338 -26.85 3.06 2.21
C THR A 338 -25.41 3.03 1.71
N TRP A 339 -25.18 2.40 0.55
CA TRP A 339 -23.86 2.22 -0.05
C TRP A 339 -23.79 2.89 -1.43
N GLN A 340 -22.99 3.96 -1.58
CA GLN A 340 -22.78 4.71 -2.82
C GLN A 340 -21.33 5.24 -2.91
N ILE A 341 -20.83 5.42 -4.14
CA ILE A 341 -19.52 6.01 -4.43
C ILE A 341 -19.69 7.52 -4.69
N GLN A 342 -18.76 8.33 -4.16
CA GLN A 342 -18.74 9.79 -4.26
C GLN A 342 -17.27 10.21 -4.38
N THR A 343 -16.97 11.19 -5.24
CA THR A 343 -15.64 11.33 -5.87
C THR A 343 -14.69 12.33 -5.19
N GLY A 344 -13.70 11.81 -4.45
CA GLY A 344 -12.44 12.47 -4.03
C GLY A 344 -11.35 12.44 -5.12
N ALA A 345 -10.25 13.23 -4.99
CA ALA A 345 -9.99 14.18 -6.09
C ALA A 345 -8.61 14.94 -6.14
N ASN A 346 -8.42 15.99 -6.97
CA ASN A 346 -7.10 16.31 -7.63
C ASN A 346 -6.62 17.77 -7.84
N ILE A 347 -5.32 17.86 -8.18
CA ILE A 347 -4.43 18.98 -8.57
C ILE A 347 -3.78 18.69 -9.96
N ALA A 348 -3.26 19.64 -10.76
CA ALA A 348 -2.86 19.33 -12.16
C ALA A 348 -1.65 20.06 -12.81
N GLY A 349 -0.39 19.62 -12.66
CA GLY A 349 0.62 19.74 -13.74
C GLY A 349 1.98 20.47 -13.53
N GLY A 350 2.36 20.86 -12.31
CA GLY A 350 3.66 21.51 -12.01
C GLY A 350 3.96 21.50 -10.51
N ASP A 351 5.16 21.88 -10.05
CA ASP A 351 5.70 21.43 -8.74
C ASP A 351 5.19 22.12 -7.47
N LEU A 352 5.04 21.31 -6.41
CA LEU A 352 5.07 21.71 -5.00
C LEU A 352 6.42 22.26 -4.55
N LYS A 353 6.45 23.29 -3.68
CA LYS A 353 7.70 23.72 -3.04
C LYS A 353 7.78 23.79 -1.49
N SER A 354 6.70 23.78 -0.68
CA SER A 354 6.70 23.30 0.75
C SER A 354 5.27 23.17 1.34
N THR A 355 5.06 22.94 2.66
CA THR A 355 3.76 23.02 3.43
C THR A 355 3.96 23.31 4.97
N ALA A 356 2.93 23.60 5.81
CA ALA A 356 2.95 23.67 7.32
C ALA A 356 1.58 23.29 8.04
N THR A 357 0.93 23.98 9.05
CA THR A 357 -0.28 23.53 9.90
C THR A 357 -1.32 24.57 10.65
N GLN A 358 -2.31 25.38 10.08
CA GLN A 358 -3.13 26.70 10.40
C GLN A 358 -3.87 27.12 11.71
N SER A 359 -4.30 28.37 11.97
CA SER A 359 -5.11 28.76 13.16
C SER A 359 -6.44 28.03 13.40
N ASP A 360 -7.31 27.94 12.39
CA ASP A 360 -8.56 27.16 12.47
C ASP A 360 -8.64 25.96 11.53
N GLY A 361 -7.76 25.81 10.53
CA GLY A 361 -7.51 24.48 9.97
C GLY A 361 -8.21 24.11 8.66
N LYS A 362 -7.78 24.74 7.58
CA LYS A 362 -7.82 24.34 6.16
C LYS A 362 -6.36 24.55 5.65
N ILE A 363 -5.84 23.74 4.74
CA ILE A 363 -4.47 23.71 4.21
C ILE A 363 -4.37 24.60 2.91
N VAL A 364 -3.19 24.95 2.37
CA VAL A 364 -2.82 26.33 1.90
C VAL A 364 -1.73 26.71 0.73
N MET A 365 -1.20 25.91 -0.24
CA MET A 365 0.22 25.76 -0.81
C MET A 365 0.55 26.44 -2.13
N GLY A 366 1.88 26.52 -2.36
CA GLY A 366 2.67 27.27 -3.30
C GLY A 366 3.87 26.51 -3.90
N GLY A 367 4.29 26.98 -5.08
CA GLY A 367 5.25 26.31 -5.93
C GLY A 367 5.24 26.91 -7.34
N CYS A 368 5.38 26.08 -8.38
CA CYS A 368 5.64 26.50 -9.76
C CYS A 368 4.48 26.13 -10.72
N PHE A 369 3.24 26.46 -10.36
CA PHE A 369 2.06 25.80 -10.92
C PHE A 369 0.99 26.74 -11.52
N THR A 370 -0.10 26.30 -12.19
CA THR A 370 -1.15 27.18 -12.76
C THR A 370 -2.79 27.04 -12.86
N ASN A 371 -3.90 26.14 -12.74
CA ASN A 371 -4.67 24.77 -12.55
C ASN A 371 -4.58 23.68 -11.44
N VAL A 372 -5.63 23.77 -10.63
CA VAL A 372 -7.21 22.60 -8.52
C VAL A 372 -8.87 22.61 -8.46
N SER A 373 -9.60 21.54 -8.85
CA SER A 373 -11.05 21.53 -9.30
C SER A 373 -11.40 22.05 -10.71
N GLU A 374 -10.54 21.90 -11.70
CA GLU A 374 -10.62 22.50 -13.06
C GLU A 374 -10.68 24.05 -13.09
N SER A 375 -10.90 24.62 -11.92
CA SER A 375 -11.01 25.99 -11.49
C SER A 375 -9.63 26.65 -11.57
N ILE A 376 -9.31 27.11 -12.77
CA ILE A 376 -8.02 27.62 -13.25
C ILE A 376 -7.18 28.44 -12.19
N SER A 377 -5.83 28.47 -12.11
CA SER A 377 -5.17 28.93 -10.83
C SER A 377 -3.65 29.33 -10.78
N TYR A 378 -3.26 30.57 -11.12
CA TYR A 378 -1.85 30.94 -11.41
C TYR A 378 -0.83 30.91 -10.23
N ALA A 379 -0.02 29.86 -10.13
CA ALA A 379 0.85 29.43 -9.01
C ALA A 379 0.10 29.00 -7.74
N VAL A 380 -1.21 28.75 -7.83
CA VAL A 380 -2.23 29.12 -6.83
C VAL A 380 -3.22 28.00 -6.39
N GLY A 381 -3.22 27.48 -5.13
CA GLY A 381 -4.37 26.73 -4.54
C GLY A 381 -4.59 26.80 -3.00
N ALA A 382 -5.36 25.84 -2.43
CA ALA A 382 -5.45 25.46 -0.99
C ALA A 382 -6.46 24.29 -0.75
N LEU A 383 -6.90 23.93 0.50
CA LEU A 383 -7.84 22.82 0.91
C LEU A 383 -8.54 22.96 2.27
N ASN A 384 -9.83 22.66 2.43
CA ASN A 384 -10.50 22.64 3.75
C ASN A 384 -10.20 21.37 4.56
N ALA A 385 -9.95 21.37 5.88
CA ALA A 385 -9.49 20.18 6.67
C ALA A 385 -10.13 18.85 6.24
N ASN A 386 -11.45 18.79 6.37
CA ASN A 386 -12.61 18.00 5.74
C ASN A 386 -11.91 17.19 4.54
N GLY A 387 -11.30 17.88 3.57
CA GLY A 387 -11.21 17.45 2.19
C GLY A 387 -11.43 18.58 1.20
N THR A 388 -12.46 19.38 1.48
CA THR A 388 -13.18 20.09 0.43
C THR A 388 -12.40 21.16 -0.29
N LEU A 389 -13.01 21.60 -1.38
CA LEU A 389 -12.39 22.36 -2.42
C LEU A 389 -13.19 23.59 -2.83
N ASN A 390 -12.50 24.69 -3.14
CA ASN A 390 -13.05 26.03 -3.09
C ASN A 390 -13.14 26.94 -4.38
N THR A 391 -14.34 27.34 -4.91
CA THR A 391 -14.54 28.54 -5.82
C THR A 391 -15.38 29.63 -5.12
N ASN A 392 -15.05 30.91 -4.99
CA ASN A 392 -15.01 31.50 -3.63
C ASN A 392 -13.93 32.55 -3.42
N PHE A 393 -13.13 33.03 -4.40
CA PHE A 393 -11.99 33.93 -4.09
C PHE A 393 -11.34 34.66 -5.28
N GLN A 394 -10.57 35.70 -4.97
CA GLN A 394 -9.93 36.66 -5.87
C GLN A 394 -8.39 36.54 -5.88
N ILE A 395 -7.76 35.37 -6.12
CA ILE A 395 -6.31 35.36 -6.48
C ILE A 395 -5.94 36.29 -7.62
N GLY A 396 -6.95 36.70 -8.40
CA GLY A 396 -6.83 37.54 -9.58
C GLY A 396 -5.90 36.88 -10.57
N SER A 397 -4.66 37.35 -10.59
CA SER A 397 -3.66 36.98 -11.59
C SER A 397 -2.49 36.13 -11.04
N GLY A 398 -2.34 35.92 -9.73
CA GLY A 398 -1.33 34.98 -9.19
C GLY A 398 0.15 35.42 -9.23
N PHE A 399 1.10 34.57 -8.81
CA PHE A 399 2.55 34.87 -8.90
C PHE A 399 2.90 34.82 -10.39
N ARG A 400 3.45 35.92 -10.89
CA ARG A 400 3.86 36.07 -12.29
C ARG A 400 5.29 36.55 -12.38
N ARG A 401 6.06 36.14 -13.38
CA ARG A 401 7.28 36.84 -13.80
C ARG A 401 6.93 38.09 -14.63
N THR A 402 7.91 38.95 -14.92
CA THR A 402 7.70 40.27 -15.55
C THR A 402 7.08 40.14 -16.93
N ASN A 403 7.41 39.05 -17.62
CA ASN A 403 6.85 38.60 -18.90
C ASN A 403 5.41 38.04 -18.82
N GLY A 404 4.76 38.08 -17.65
CA GLY A 404 3.40 37.58 -17.42
C GLY A 404 3.26 36.07 -17.27
N THR A 405 4.32 35.28 -17.47
CA THR A 405 4.36 33.82 -17.18
C THR A 405 4.35 33.56 -15.68
N ASN A 406 4.22 32.31 -15.24
CA ASN A 406 4.21 31.97 -13.82
C ASN A 406 5.52 32.30 -13.10
N GLY A 407 5.33 32.82 -11.88
CA GLY A 407 6.33 32.75 -10.84
C GLY A 407 6.39 31.37 -10.20
N SER A 408 7.51 31.09 -9.55
CA SER A 408 7.71 29.92 -8.69
C SER A 408 7.95 30.37 -7.26
N VAL A 409 7.22 29.83 -6.30
CA VAL A 409 7.58 29.89 -4.88
C VAL A 409 8.78 28.98 -4.62
N SER A 410 9.62 29.25 -3.62
CA SER A 410 10.73 28.39 -3.19
C SER A 410 10.42 27.59 -1.91
N GLU A 411 9.78 28.19 -0.90
CA GLU A 411 9.35 27.53 0.35
C GLU A 411 8.26 28.42 1.00
N LEU A 412 7.62 27.99 2.11
CA LEU A 412 6.36 28.58 2.59
C LEU A 412 5.92 28.13 4.02
N LYS A 413 5.47 29.07 4.86
CA LYS A 413 5.84 29.06 6.29
C LYS A 413 5.14 30.26 7.07
N ILE A 414 4.90 30.17 8.41
CA ILE A 414 3.95 30.81 9.40
C ILE A 414 4.38 32.14 10.06
N GLN A 415 3.53 32.92 10.81
CA GLN A 415 3.70 33.95 11.89
C GLN A 415 2.60 33.92 13.02
N SER A 416 2.60 34.81 14.07
CA SER A 416 1.83 34.65 15.36
C SER A 416 0.93 35.76 15.92
N ASP A 417 1.00 37.00 15.54
CA ASP A 417 1.12 37.50 14.21
C ASP A 417 0.08 36.85 13.30
N GLY A 418 0.44 35.88 12.45
CA GLY A 418 -0.48 34.77 12.23
C GLY A 418 -0.69 34.23 10.87
N LYS A 419 -0.06 34.83 9.87
CA LYS A 419 -0.02 34.46 8.46
C LYS A 419 1.32 33.72 8.29
N ILE A 420 2.21 34.20 7.44
CA ILE A 420 2.69 33.65 6.14
C ILE A 420 3.90 34.49 5.69
N VAL A 421 4.88 34.06 4.90
CA VAL A 421 5.40 34.79 3.69
C VAL A 421 6.09 33.74 2.75
N ALA A 422 6.26 34.00 1.42
CA ALA A 422 7.07 33.26 0.41
C ALA A 422 8.47 33.84 0.13
N ILE A 423 9.41 33.00 -0.30
CA ILE A 423 10.43 33.46 -1.26
C ILE A 423 10.20 32.70 -2.59
N GLY A 424 10.95 32.99 -3.64
CA GLY A 424 10.77 32.38 -4.95
C GLY A 424 11.51 33.08 -6.08
N ASP A 425 10.95 32.92 -7.28
CA ASP A 425 11.32 33.48 -8.58
C ASP A 425 10.01 33.95 -9.24
N PHE A 426 9.53 35.15 -8.89
CA PHE A 426 8.19 35.64 -9.27
C PHE A 426 8.05 37.17 -9.27
N ALA A 427 8.11 37.84 -10.42
CA ALA A 427 8.08 39.31 -10.59
C ALA A 427 6.87 40.16 -10.17
N LYS A 428 5.70 39.56 -10.08
CA LYS A 428 4.43 40.23 -9.83
C LYS A 428 3.52 39.33 -9.00
N TYR A 429 2.56 39.97 -8.35
CA TYR A 429 1.39 39.26 -7.88
C TYR A 429 0.12 40.00 -8.21
N ARG A 430 -0.92 39.28 -8.62
CA ARG A 430 -2.07 39.84 -9.35
C ARG A 430 -1.51 40.78 -10.42
N ASN A 431 -1.60 42.08 -10.19
CA ASN A 431 -1.15 43.13 -11.08
C ASN A 431 0.04 43.96 -10.51
N THR A 432 0.30 43.81 -9.22
CA THR A 432 1.30 44.47 -8.38
C THR A 432 2.73 44.12 -8.81
N VAL A 433 3.68 45.04 -8.63
CA VAL A 433 5.11 44.81 -8.86
C VAL A 433 5.73 44.15 -7.63
N VAL A 434 6.26 42.92 -7.78
CA VAL A 434 6.73 42.07 -6.66
C VAL A 434 8.14 41.47 -6.95
N ASN A 435 8.41 40.28 -7.48
CA ASN A 435 9.79 39.72 -7.75
C ASN A 435 10.52 38.97 -6.64
N ASN A 436 9.88 37.92 -6.10
CA ASN A 436 10.44 36.84 -5.28
C ASN A 436 9.93 36.63 -3.84
N ILE A 437 9.40 37.58 -3.05
CA ILE A 437 9.21 37.46 -1.58
C ILE A 437 8.36 38.65 -1.00
N VAL A 438 7.19 38.55 -0.29
CA VAL A 438 6.28 39.74 0.00
C VAL A 438 5.21 39.72 1.19
N ARG A 439 3.93 40.24 1.24
CA ARG A 439 2.93 39.99 2.38
C ARG A 439 1.36 39.79 2.06
N ILE A 440 0.43 39.03 2.72
CA ILE A 440 -1.10 39.01 2.57
C ILE A 440 -1.90 38.46 3.75
N ASN A 441 -3.09 38.95 4.16
CA ASN A 441 -3.90 38.21 5.20
C ASN A 441 -4.44 36.94 4.66
N GLY A 442 -4.93 36.05 5.54
CA GLY A 442 -6.34 36.20 5.96
C GLY A 442 -7.17 36.13 4.70
N ASP A 443 -8.40 36.65 4.59
CA ASP A 443 -9.23 36.30 3.40
C ASP A 443 -8.56 36.57 2.06
N GLY A 444 -7.52 37.40 1.97
CA GLY A 444 -6.84 37.97 0.80
C GLY A 444 -7.23 39.41 0.38
N SER A 445 -7.83 40.28 1.23
CA SER A 445 -8.34 41.63 0.94
C SER A 445 -8.04 42.85 1.92
N GLN A 446 -7.29 43.98 1.68
CA GLN A 446 -5.84 44.31 1.40
C GLN A 446 -5.16 45.10 2.56
N ASP A 447 -3.84 44.90 2.71
CA ASP A 447 -2.90 45.55 3.62
C ASP A 447 -1.57 45.77 2.86
N PHE A 448 -1.65 46.69 1.91
CA PHE A 448 -0.62 47.31 1.06
C PHE A 448 0.69 47.72 1.74
N THR A 449 0.73 47.47 3.02
CA THR A 449 1.28 48.29 4.05
C THR A 449 2.67 47.75 4.44
N PHE A 450 3.06 46.61 3.87
CA PHE A 450 4.38 45.98 3.94
C PHE A 450 5.55 46.77 3.30
N LYS A 451 5.48 48.11 3.38
CA LYS A 451 6.25 49.25 2.86
C LYS A 451 7.15 49.05 1.65
N MET A 452 8.02 48.05 1.70
CA MET A 452 8.85 47.44 0.65
C MET A 452 9.71 48.39 -0.17
N GLY A 453 9.12 49.42 -0.77
CA GLY A 453 9.70 50.05 -1.93
C GLY A 453 9.91 48.97 -2.97
N THR A 454 11.17 48.64 -3.21
CA THR A 454 11.57 47.67 -4.22
C THR A 454 12.09 46.35 -3.64
N GLY A 455 12.10 46.09 -2.33
CA GLY A 455 12.26 44.70 -1.86
C GLY A 455 13.59 43.96 -2.15
N PHE A 456 13.55 42.87 -2.90
CA PHE A 456 14.62 41.99 -3.36
C PHE A 456 14.38 41.73 -4.86
N VAL A 457 15.15 42.20 -5.84
CA VAL A 457 16.43 42.90 -5.75
C VAL A 457 17.62 42.04 -6.24
N GLY A 458 17.37 40.78 -6.67
CA GLY A 458 18.40 39.74 -6.89
C GLY A 458 17.89 38.38 -7.42
N GLY A 459 18.73 37.34 -7.29
CA GLY A 459 18.56 35.96 -7.80
C GLY A 459 17.67 35.01 -6.96
N ILE A 460 17.87 33.69 -7.06
CA ILE A 460 16.99 32.70 -6.39
C ILE A 460 17.26 32.65 -4.88
N LEU A 461 16.23 33.00 -4.12
CA LEU A 461 16.16 32.89 -2.68
C LEU A 461 15.81 31.44 -2.28
N ARG A 462 16.46 30.91 -1.23
CA ARG A 462 16.53 29.46 -0.92
C ARG A 462 15.87 29.00 0.38
N THR A 463 16.15 29.65 1.52
CA THR A 463 16.12 28.96 2.83
C THR A 463 16.02 29.96 4.01
N ILE A 464 15.07 29.73 4.93
CA ILE A 464 14.35 30.83 5.62
C ILE A 464 13.44 30.43 6.87
N GLN A 465 13.52 31.11 8.05
CA GLN A 465 13.18 30.66 9.45
C GLN A 465 12.29 31.75 10.11
N LEU A 466 11.05 31.53 10.61
CA LEU A 466 10.65 32.25 11.85
C LEU A 466 11.07 31.40 13.01
N GLN A 467 11.28 32.06 14.12
CA GLN A 467 12.23 31.63 15.10
C GLN A 467 11.49 31.47 16.42
N THR A 468 11.98 31.98 17.54
CA THR A 468 10.99 32.58 18.43
C THR A 468 10.61 33.89 17.81
N ASP A 469 11.12 35.03 18.23
CA ASP A 469 10.17 36.01 18.77
C ASP A 469 9.77 37.25 17.93
N GLY A 470 10.33 37.54 16.76
CA GLY A 470 9.96 38.69 15.91
C GLY A 470 10.47 38.76 14.49
N LYS A 471 11.38 37.89 14.07
CA LYS A 471 12.38 38.31 13.08
C LYS A 471 13.02 37.27 12.09
N ILE A 472 13.34 37.74 10.88
CA ILE A 472 13.17 37.05 9.60
C ILE A 472 14.56 36.79 8.79
N LEU A 473 15.29 35.63 8.62
CA LEU A 473 16.43 35.48 7.58
C LEU A 473 16.15 34.95 6.16
N VAL A 474 16.35 35.77 5.10
CA VAL A 474 16.56 35.29 3.71
C VAL A 474 17.99 34.79 3.56
N ALA A 475 18.16 33.50 3.28
CA ALA A 475 19.35 33.03 2.60
C ALA A 475 19.04 32.54 1.18
N GLY A 476 20.03 32.65 0.30
CA GLY A 476 19.96 32.20 -1.08
C GLY A 476 21.12 32.72 -1.92
N ASN A 477 20.81 33.04 -3.17
CA ASN A 477 21.69 33.79 -4.06
C ASN A 477 21.04 35.14 -4.41
N PHE A 478 21.49 36.22 -3.75
CA PHE A 478 20.96 37.57 -3.97
C PHE A 478 21.96 38.65 -3.56
N THR A 479 21.57 39.89 -3.84
CA THR A 479 22.49 41.01 -4.08
C THR A 479 21.97 42.38 -3.55
N ASN A 480 20.68 42.74 -3.67
CA ASN A 480 20.18 44.16 -3.72
C ASN A 480 18.56 44.17 -3.27
N TYR A 481 17.48 45.03 -2.88
CA TYR A 481 16.77 46.41 -2.50
C TYR A 481 16.72 47.80 -3.30
N ASN A 482 16.71 47.96 -4.64
CA ASN A 482 17.35 49.09 -5.40
C ASN A 482 18.83 49.54 -5.07
N GLY A 483 19.18 49.98 -3.84
CA GLY A 483 20.51 50.60 -3.46
C GLY A 483 21.62 49.85 -2.63
N THR A 484 21.71 49.97 -1.29
CA THR A 484 22.69 49.38 -0.30
C THR A 484 22.97 47.85 -0.33
N ASN A 485 23.82 47.44 -1.27
CA ASN A 485 24.51 46.14 -1.40
C ASN A 485 24.66 45.25 -0.14
N ILE A 486 24.00 44.08 -0.15
CA ILE A 486 24.27 42.94 0.74
C ILE A 486 24.18 41.62 -0.04
N ARG A 487 24.63 40.47 0.50
CA ARG A 487 24.66 39.24 -0.30
C ARG A 487 24.28 38.01 0.49
N ASN A 488 23.44 37.16 -0.11
CA ASN A 488 23.15 35.79 0.33
C ASN A 488 22.58 35.64 1.77
N ILE A 489 22.51 36.70 2.58
CA ILE A 489 22.08 36.81 3.99
C ILE A 489 21.85 38.32 4.37
N ILE A 490 20.82 38.74 5.16
CA ILE A 490 20.57 40.15 5.68
C ILE A 490 19.62 40.18 6.93
N ARG A 491 19.30 41.32 7.63
CA ARG A 491 18.46 41.34 8.91
C ARG A 491 17.45 42.49 9.31
N LEU A 492 16.16 42.36 8.88
CA LEU A 492 14.91 43.16 9.13
C LEU A 492 14.43 43.07 10.60
N ASN A 493 13.14 43.35 10.83
CA ASN A 493 12.30 43.39 12.04
C ASN A 493 10.83 43.82 11.72
N SER A 494 9.72 43.12 11.95
CA SER A 494 8.39 43.75 11.70
C SER A 494 7.85 43.89 10.22
N ASP A 495 8.15 44.94 9.39
CA ASP A 495 7.23 45.46 8.28
C ASP A 495 7.51 46.10 6.76
N GLY A 496 8.70 46.31 6.09
CA GLY A 496 9.20 46.46 4.63
C GLY A 496 10.71 46.04 4.12
N GLY A 497 11.93 46.73 4.15
CA GLY A 497 13.15 46.82 5.14
C GLY A 497 14.66 47.14 4.82
N MET A 498 15.47 47.74 5.75
CA MET A 498 16.96 48.02 5.71
C MET A 498 17.86 47.59 6.94
N ASP A 499 19.02 46.92 6.80
CA ASP A 499 19.75 46.28 7.94
C ASP A 499 20.81 47.12 8.69
N LEU A 500 21.02 46.85 10.01
CA LEU A 500 22.18 47.35 10.80
C LEU A 500 22.72 46.56 12.01
N THR A 501 21.97 45.76 12.78
CA THR A 501 22.58 45.00 13.92
C THR A 501 22.63 43.49 13.70
N PHE A 502 22.34 43.04 12.48
CA PHE A 502 23.31 42.22 11.77
C PHE A 502 24.41 43.05 11.15
N ASN A 503 25.56 42.42 11.05
CA ASN A 503 26.49 42.69 9.98
C ASN A 503 27.15 41.36 9.54
N PRO A 504 26.81 40.78 8.38
CA PRO A 504 27.52 39.62 7.83
C PRO A 504 28.91 39.99 7.29
N GLY A 505 29.26 41.28 7.32
CA GLY A 505 30.34 41.86 6.54
C GLY A 505 30.11 41.60 5.06
N ILE A 506 31.06 40.93 4.43
CA ILE A 506 31.03 40.59 3.00
C ILE A 506 30.07 39.42 2.70
N SER A 507 29.60 38.70 3.73
CA SER A 507 28.84 37.44 3.62
C SER A 507 29.65 36.33 2.92
N SER A 508 28.96 35.31 2.40
CA SER A 508 29.54 34.21 1.62
C SER A 508 29.96 34.65 0.21
N ASP A 509 30.94 33.95 -0.35
CA ASP A 509 31.35 34.10 -1.76
C ASP A 509 30.37 33.46 -2.78
N TYR A 510 29.55 32.49 -2.34
CA TYR A 510 28.58 31.80 -3.19
C TYR A 510 27.28 31.48 -2.45
N ASP A 511 26.35 30.79 -3.12
CA ASP A 511 24.99 30.59 -2.65
C ASP A 511 24.91 29.90 -1.27
N ILE A 512 24.10 30.52 -0.41
CA ILE A 512 23.77 29.96 0.88
C ILE A 512 22.48 29.16 0.69
N ASN A 513 22.59 27.87 0.96
CA ASN A 513 21.78 26.83 0.34
C ASN A 513 21.09 25.96 1.41
N SER A 514 21.46 26.23 2.65
CA SER A 514 20.92 25.73 3.90
C SER A 514 21.35 26.65 5.01
N VAL A 515 20.46 27.03 5.92
CA VAL A 515 20.87 27.83 7.06
C VAL A 515 20.02 27.53 8.27
N TYR A 516 20.66 27.62 9.44
CA TYR A 516 20.07 27.18 10.68
C TYR A 516 20.18 28.20 11.86
N ILE A 517 19.24 28.29 12.81
CA ILE A 517 19.45 28.98 14.12
C ILE A 517 18.91 28.26 15.35
N GLU A 518 19.83 27.94 16.26
CA GLU A 518 19.49 27.37 17.55
C GLU A 518 19.08 28.55 18.40
N ASP A 519 18.78 28.21 19.63
CA ASP A 519 18.03 29.10 20.43
C ASP A 519 18.92 30.26 20.99
N ASN A 520 20.26 30.24 20.80
CA ASN A 520 21.25 31.29 21.16
C ASN A 520 21.75 32.20 20.03
N GLY A 521 21.11 32.22 18.87
CA GLY A 521 21.46 33.12 17.78
C GLY A 521 22.86 33.12 17.15
N LYS A 522 23.88 32.31 17.46
CA LYS A 522 24.90 31.91 16.45
C LYS A 522 24.29 31.25 15.19
N ILE A 523 24.98 31.11 14.05
CA ILE A 523 24.40 30.52 12.81
C ILE A 523 25.36 29.68 12.01
N ILE A 524 25.14 28.38 11.93
CA ILE A 524 25.63 27.60 10.79
C ILE A 524 24.85 27.88 9.50
N ILE A 525 25.54 28.55 8.58
CA ILE A 525 25.26 28.52 7.14
C ILE A 525 25.91 27.28 6.50
N GLY A 526 25.30 26.77 5.44
CA GLY A 526 25.86 25.75 4.57
C GLY A 526 25.45 25.98 3.11
N GLY A 527 26.34 25.65 2.17
CA GLY A 527 26.04 25.85 0.75
C GLY A 527 27.19 25.51 -0.18
N GLY A 528 27.23 26.18 -1.34
CA GLY A 528 28.32 26.05 -2.30
C GLY A 528 29.56 26.88 -1.93
N PHE A 529 29.42 27.83 -1.01
CA PHE A 529 30.47 28.79 -0.64
C PHE A 529 31.76 28.16 -0.12
N THR A 530 32.89 28.81 -0.40
CA THR A 530 34.22 28.40 0.10
C THR A 530 34.70 29.30 1.24
N SER A 531 34.28 30.57 1.25
CA SER A 531 34.59 31.56 2.26
C SER A 531 33.35 32.27 2.80
N PHE A 532 33.43 32.75 4.04
CA PHE A 532 32.48 33.68 4.64
C PHE A 532 33.24 34.85 5.27
N ASN A 533 32.82 36.08 4.95
CA ASN A 533 33.48 37.32 5.35
C ASN A 533 35.00 37.29 5.13
N GLY A 534 35.45 36.72 4.00
CA GLY A 534 36.86 36.55 3.64
C GLY A 534 37.61 35.40 4.30
N THR A 535 37.00 34.65 5.23
CA THR A 535 37.64 33.50 5.90
C THR A 535 37.25 32.18 5.22
N THR A 536 38.22 31.32 4.90
CA THR A 536 37.97 30.00 4.31
C THR A 536 37.29 29.05 5.30
N VAL A 537 36.20 28.42 4.85
CA VAL A 537 35.27 27.63 5.68
C VAL A 537 34.69 26.40 4.95
N ASN A 538 34.77 26.36 3.61
CA ASN A 538 34.49 25.19 2.74
C ASN A 538 33.14 24.49 3.01
N GLY A 539 32.07 25.15 2.59
CA GLY A 539 30.70 24.63 2.59
C GLY A 539 29.96 24.73 3.93
N ILE A 540 30.63 25.10 5.02
CA ILE A 540 30.01 25.27 6.35
C ILE A 540 30.68 26.36 7.17
N ALA A 541 29.93 27.27 7.78
CA ALA A 541 30.46 28.23 8.75
C ALA A 541 29.46 28.54 9.86
N ARG A 542 29.86 28.50 11.14
CA ARG A 542 29.08 29.06 12.25
C ARG A 542 29.39 30.56 12.37
N LEU A 543 28.37 31.40 12.33
CA LEU A 543 28.40 32.82 12.60
C LEU A 543 27.99 33.06 14.05
N ASN A 544 28.15 34.29 14.51
CA ASN A 544 27.55 34.80 15.71
C ASN A 544 26.18 35.40 15.44
N ALA A 545 25.40 35.40 16.51
CA ALA A 545 24.84 36.60 17.11
C ALA A 545 24.89 37.86 16.21
N ASP A 546 25.91 38.69 16.27
CA ASP A 546 25.94 39.96 15.50
C ASP A 546 26.17 39.79 13.99
N GLY A 547 26.62 38.61 13.52
CA GLY A 547 26.89 38.30 12.12
C GLY A 547 28.35 38.08 11.80
N SER A 548 29.21 38.45 12.73
CA SER A 548 30.61 38.05 12.70
C SER A 548 30.73 36.53 12.60
N LEU A 549 31.81 36.06 11.97
CA LEU A 549 32.10 34.63 11.92
C LEU A 549 32.48 34.12 13.32
N ASP A 550 31.86 33.03 13.78
CA ASP A 550 32.29 32.34 15.00
C ASP A 550 33.48 31.41 14.70
N VAL A 551 34.67 32.01 14.75
CA VAL A 551 35.97 31.37 14.52
C VAL A 551 36.33 30.25 15.50
N THR A 552 35.49 29.98 16.52
CA THR A 552 35.64 28.78 17.39
C THR A 552 35.01 27.53 16.77
N PHE A 553 34.36 27.64 15.61
CA PHE A 553 33.78 26.51 14.89
C PHE A 553 34.73 25.91 13.85
N ASN A 554 34.79 24.57 13.83
CA ASN A 554 35.73 23.75 13.06
C ASN A 554 37.19 24.25 13.18
N GLN A 555 37.60 24.62 14.40
CA GLN A 555 38.89 25.27 14.64
C GLN A 555 40.06 24.40 14.14
N SER A 556 40.82 24.91 13.17
CA SER A 556 41.91 24.22 12.44
C SER A 556 41.49 23.06 11.52
N GLY A 557 40.18 22.87 11.26
CA GLY A 557 39.68 21.94 10.25
C GLY A 557 39.65 22.53 8.84
N SER A 558 39.61 21.66 7.82
CA SER A 558 39.59 22.06 6.40
C SER A 558 38.22 22.05 5.74
N GLY A 559 37.17 21.59 6.43
CA GLY A 559 35.79 21.59 5.93
C GLY A 559 35.51 20.43 4.96
N PHE A 560 34.63 20.65 3.99
CA PHE A 560 34.22 19.64 3.00
C PHE A 560 35.08 19.65 1.73
N SER A 561 35.29 18.47 1.14
CA SER A 561 36.08 18.30 -0.09
C SER A 561 35.39 18.76 -1.37
N SER A 562 34.06 18.86 -1.35
CA SER A 562 33.27 19.64 -2.29
C SER A 562 32.09 20.27 -1.53
N SER A 563 31.77 21.54 -1.82
CA SER A 563 30.82 22.35 -1.06
C SER A 563 29.45 22.34 -1.73
N SER A 564 28.45 21.79 -1.04
CA SER A 564 27.15 21.45 -1.64
C SER A 564 26.17 20.98 -0.56
N ILE A 565 25.66 21.88 0.29
CA ILE A 565 24.93 21.55 1.54
C ILE A 565 23.45 22.02 1.51
N TYR A 566 22.44 21.13 1.64
CA TYR A 566 20.99 21.51 1.82
C TYR A 566 20.70 21.60 3.33
N THR A 567 21.71 21.30 4.16
CA THR A 567 21.49 20.93 5.55
C THR A 567 22.64 21.11 6.52
N ILE A 568 22.23 21.62 7.66
CA ILE A 568 22.78 21.27 8.98
C ILE A 568 21.53 20.79 9.80
N SER A 569 21.58 19.91 10.83
CA SER A 569 20.38 19.36 11.56
C SER A 569 20.63 18.97 13.05
N LYS A 570 19.71 19.04 14.08
CA LYS A 570 20.09 18.87 15.56
C LYS A 570 19.53 17.98 16.70
N GLN A 571 20.32 17.05 17.32
CA GLN A 571 20.21 16.08 18.45
C GLN A 571 20.83 16.46 19.78
N SER A 572 20.04 16.86 20.75
CA SER A 572 20.28 16.34 22.08
C SER A 572 21.77 16.31 22.58
N THR A 573 22.56 15.22 22.41
CA THR A 573 23.99 15.13 22.85
C THR A 573 25.08 15.90 22.05
N GLY A 574 24.76 16.93 21.26
CA GLY A 574 25.80 17.85 20.73
C GLY A 574 26.47 17.57 19.37
N LYS A 575 26.26 16.41 18.73
CA LYS A 575 27.01 15.92 17.53
C LYS A 575 26.60 16.32 16.06
N ILE A 576 27.09 17.45 15.51
CA ILE A 576 26.43 18.23 14.41
C ILE A 576 26.11 17.50 13.11
N ILE A 577 24.96 17.70 12.41
CA ILE A 577 24.79 17.27 10.99
C ILE A 577 25.47 18.22 10.02
N ILE A 578 26.14 17.70 9.01
CA ILE A 578 26.08 18.26 7.66
C ILE A 578 26.03 17.11 6.67
N SER A 579 25.20 17.24 5.66
CA SER A 579 25.31 16.39 4.49
C SER A 579 25.32 17.21 3.22
N GLY A 580 25.91 16.66 2.17
CA GLY A 580 26.19 17.42 0.97
C GLY A 580 27.02 16.67 -0.04
N ILE A 581 27.14 17.16 -1.29
CA ILE A 581 28.02 16.46 -2.26
C ILE A 581 29.44 16.62 -1.76
N PHE A 582 29.96 15.61 -1.10
CA PHE A 582 31.34 15.56 -0.65
C PHE A 582 31.85 14.13 -0.65
N SER A 583 33.18 13.98 -0.68
CA SER A 583 33.90 12.71 -0.56
C SER A 583 34.59 12.55 0.80
N SER A 584 34.79 13.66 1.53
CA SER A 584 35.44 13.69 2.84
C SER A 584 35.09 14.96 3.64
N TYR A 585 35.39 14.92 4.94
CA TYR A 585 35.37 16.07 5.83
C TYR A 585 36.64 16.10 6.69
N ASN A 586 37.27 17.27 6.83
CA ASN A 586 38.56 17.43 7.50
C ASN A 586 39.60 16.36 7.08
N GLY A 587 39.62 16.02 5.78
CA GLY A 587 40.49 14.99 5.20
C GLY A 587 40.08 13.52 5.42
N THR A 588 39.09 13.22 6.26
CA THR A 588 38.64 11.84 6.50
C THR A 588 37.61 11.41 5.46
N ASN A 589 37.81 10.24 4.82
CA ASN A 589 36.99 9.68 3.73
C ASN A 589 35.58 9.27 4.16
N LEU A 590 34.80 10.28 4.48
CA LEU A 590 33.38 10.26 4.74
C LEU A 590 32.75 11.11 3.65
N SER A 591 32.45 10.48 2.52
CA SER A 591 31.55 11.08 1.52
C SER A 591 30.26 11.57 2.18
N ASN A 592 29.47 12.44 1.55
CA ASN A 592 28.01 12.40 1.59
C ASN A 592 27.25 12.63 2.98
N ILE A 593 27.71 12.14 4.16
CA ILE A 593 27.51 12.51 5.59
C ILE A 593 28.74 11.99 6.41
N VAL A 594 28.88 12.38 7.68
CA VAL A 594 29.99 12.16 8.66
C VAL A 594 29.33 12.10 10.08
N ARG A 595 29.98 12.04 11.26
CA ARG A 595 29.44 12.62 12.53
C ARG A 595 30.25 13.86 12.89
N LEU A 596 29.70 15.01 13.25
CA LEU A 596 30.53 16.07 13.87
C LEU A 596 30.35 16.09 15.38
N ASN A 597 31.28 16.72 16.08
CA ASN A 597 31.18 17.10 17.47
C ASN A 597 30.58 18.49 17.63
N ASN A 598 30.53 18.90 18.90
CA ASN A 598 30.21 20.23 19.36
C ASN A 598 30.93 21.33 18.55
N ASP A 599 32.25 21.35 18.65
CA ASP A 599 33.18 22.31 18.07
C ASP A 599 33.29 22.25 16.54
N GLY A 600 32.55 21.36 15.86
CA GLY A 600 32.69 21.10 14.43
C GLY A 600 33.79 20.10 14.07
N SER A 601 34.57 19.59 15.03
CA SER A 601 35.49 18.48 14.76
C SER A 601 34.75 17.22 14.32
N LEU A 602 35.44 16.27 13.70
CA LEU A 602 34.89 14.97 13.35
C LEU A 602 34.70 14.12 14.61
N ASP A 603 33.51 13.55 14.78
CA ASP A 603 33.31 12.43 15.71
C ASP A 603 33.51 11.12 14.95
N THR A 604 34.43 10.31 15.46
CA THR A 604 34.90 9.06 14.85
C THR A 604 34.25 7.81 15.41
N SER A 605 33.34 7.93 16.38
CA SER A 605 32.53 6.81 16.92
C SER A 605 31.42 6.37 15.95
N PHE A 606 31.67 6.49 14.64
CA PHE A 606 30.62 6.62 13.64
C PHE A 606 30.88 5.87 12.36
N ASN A 607 30.03 4.88 12.06
CA ASN A 607 30.20 3.99 10.91
C ASN A 607 31.70 3.66 10.78
N PRO A 608 32.35 3.27 11.91
CA PRO A 608 33.80 3.36 12.04
C PRO A 608 34.52 2.39 11.09
N SER A 609 33.74 1.49 10.48
CA SER A 609 34.09 0.43 9.54
C SER A 609 33.54 0.63 8.10
N GLY A 610 32.83 1.72 7.76
CA GLY A 610 32.08 1.81 6.49
C GLY A 610 32.38 3.03 5.61
N SER A 611 32.35 2.85 4.28
CA SER A 611 32.94 3.75 3.29
C SER A 611 31.95 4.38 2.29
N GLY A 612 31.82 3.83 1.09
CA GLY A 612 31.40 4.53 -0.14
C GLY A 612 29.91 4.64 -0.43
N PHE A 613 29.08 5.13 0.52
CA PHE A 613 27.62 5.29 0.34
C PHE A 613 27.29 5.91 -1.04
N ASP A 614 26.45 5.23 -1.83
CA ASP A 614 26.65 5.17 -3.29
C ASP A 614 26.12 6.34 -4.15
N GLY A 615 25.42 7.34 -3.59
CA GLY A 615 24.90 8.49 -4.37
C GLY A 615 24.95 9.87 -3.70
N GLN A 616 24.07 10.82 -4.07
CA GLN A 616 24.00 12.16 -3.45
C GLN A 616 22.56 12.71 -3.16
N VAL A 617 22.19 13.02 -1.92
CA VAL A 617 20.77 13.09 -1.42
C VAL A 617 20.23 14.44 -1.04
N ASN A 618 18.92 14.49 -0.81
CA ASN A 618 18.12 15.69 -0.97
C ASN A 618 17.47 16.21 0.32
N HIS A 619 17.32 15.36 1.35
CA HIS A 619 16.61 15.66 2.61
C HIS A 619 16.96 14.61 3.70
N HIS A 620 16.68 14.81 4.99
CA HIS A 620 16.81 13.78 6.02
C HIS A 620 15.73 13.82 7.06
N LEU A 621 15.75 12.95 8.07
CA LEU A 621 14.85 13.07 9.20
C LEU A 621 15.38 12.27 10.42
N VAL A 622 15.32 12.85 11.63
CA VAL A 622 15.96 12.42 12.91
C VAL A 622 14.88 12.46 13.99
N LEU A 623 15.05 11.88 15.16
CA LEU A 623 13.98 11.21 15.86
C LEU A 623 14.13 11.05 17.36
N PRO A 624 13.05 11.03 18.17
CA PRO A 624 13.22 11.24 19.59
C PRO A 624 13.54 9.99 20.44
N ASP A 625 14.30 9.01 19.93
CA ASP A 625 14.92 7.84 20.63
C ASP A 625 16.36 7.56 20.18
N ASP A 626 16.83 8.41 19.30
CA ASP A 626 18.08 8.31 18.62
C ASP A 626 18.30 7.38 17.41
N LYS A 627 17.34 7.17 16.50
CA LYS A 627 17.62 6.75 15.10
C LYS A 627 17.17 7.68 13.95
N ILE A 628 17.92 7.89 12.86
CA ILE A 628 17.52 8.80 11.73
C ILE A 628 16.47 8.15 10.79
N ILE A 629 16.40 8.46 9.47
CA ILE A 629 15.68 7.75 8.37
C ILE A 629 16.58 7.44 7.19
N VAL A 630 16.11 6.93 6.03
CA VAL A 630 16.74 7.14 4.71
C VAL A 630 15.66 7.46 3.61
N GLY A 631 15.99 7.79 2.33
CA GLY A 631 15.04 8.29 1.29
C GLY A 631 15.57 8.90 -0.05
N GLY A 632 16.80 8.64 -0.46
CA GLY A 632 17.46 9.23 -1.63
C GLY A 632 17.27 8.49 -2.95
N VAL A 633 18.01 8.88 -4.00
CA VAL A 633 18.13 8.13 -5.27
C VAL A 633 19.36 7.20 -5.23
N PHE A 634 19.14 5.94 -4.86
CA PHE A 634 19.98 5.32 -3.83
C PHE A 634 19.76 3.80 -3.85
N ILE A 635 20.81 2.97 -3.94
CA ILE A 635 20.59 1.51 -3.97
C ILE A 635 21.15 0.79 -2.73
N ASN A 636 22.39 1.07 -2.32
CA ASN A 636 23.07 0.19 -1.37
C ASN A 636 23.52 0.85 -0.09
N TYR A 637 23.67 -0.06 0.87
CA TYR A 637 24.62 0.04 1.96
C TYR A 637 26.03 -0.45 1.41
N ASN A 638 26.92 -1.15 2.15
CA ASN A 638 28.19 -1.66 1.56
C ASN A 638 27.90 -2.69 0.46
N GLY A 639 26.81 -3.42 0.63
CA GLY A 639 26.45 -4.56 -0.19
C GLY A 639 25.03 -5.08 0.06
N ILE A 640 24.46 -4.96 1.27
CA ILE A 640 23.02 -5.17 1.48
C ILE A 640 22.28 -4.03 0.77
N LEU A 641 21.63 -4.42 -0.33
CA LEU A 641 20.54 -3.70 -0.95
C LEU A 641 19.51 -3.29 0.11
N ASN A 642 19.21 -2.01 0.22
CA ASN A 642 17.82 -1.60 0.50
C ASN A 642 17.68 -0.37 -0.38
N SER A 643 16.94 -0.51 -1.48
CA SER A 643 16.75 0.59 -2.42
C SER A 643 15.99 1.68 -1.73
N TYR A 644 16.48 2.91 -1.81
CA TYR A 644 15.72 4.12 -1.53
C TYR A 644 15.33 4.32 -0.04
N LEU A 645 15.05 3.27 0.74
CA LEU A 645 14.77 3.18 2.18
C LEU A 645 15.75 2.25 2.98
N VAL A 646 15.80 2.28 4.34
CA VAL A 646 16.32 1.29 5.33
C VAL A 646 16.44 1.84 6.77
N LYS A 647 16.32 1.01 7.81
CA LYS A 647 16.72 1.44 9.16
C LYS A 647 18.21 1.39 9.47
N LEU A 648 18.69 2.51 9.98
CA LEU A 648 19.89 2.69 10.77
C LEU A 648 19.58 3.44 12.11
N ASN A 649 20.40 3.34 13.18
CA ASN A 649 20.28 4.09 14.46
C ASN A 649 21.12 5.41 14.55
N SER A 650 22.17 5.50 15.39
CA SER A 650 23.04 6.67 15.70
C SER A 650 24.62 6.60 15.90
N ASP A 651 25.33 5.46 16.09
CA ASP A 651 26.76 5.13 15.79
C ASP A 651 27.09 4.76 14.33
N GLY A 652 26.91 3.55 13.78
CA GLY A 652 27.41 3.10 12.47
C GLY A 652 26.67 2.03 11.63
N SER A 653 25.69 1.29 12.15
CA SER A 653 25.22 -0.01 11.65
C SER A 653 23.77 -0.09 11.08
N VAL A 654 23.20 -1.29 10.79
CA VAL A 654 21.81 -1.54 10.30
C VAL A 654 20.87 -2.02 11.40
N ASP A 655 19.62 -1.52 11.47
CA ASP A 655 18.59 -2.22 12.25
C ASP A 655 17.83 -3.17 11.34
N SER A 656 17.93 -4.46 11.67
CA SER A 656 17.30 -5.55 10.96
C SER A 656 15.90 -5.90 11.47
N SER A 657 15.47 -5.36 12.62
CA SER A 657 14.10 -5.57 13.12
C SER A 657 13.09 -4.78 12.32
N PHE A 658 13.49 -3.60 11.81
CA PHE A 658 12.67 -2.83 10.91
C PHE A 658 12.51 -3.52 9.55
N ASN A 659 11.25 -3.72 9.13
CA ASN A 659 10.88 -4.29 7.83
C ASN A 659 11.45 -5.72 7.56
N ASN A 660 12.02 -6.36 8.58
CA ASN A 660 12.56 -7.74 8.56
C ASN A 660 13.44 -8.08 7.34
N GLY A 661 14.26 -7.12 6.89
CA GLY A 661 15.14 -7.29 5.72
C GLY A 661 14.47 -7.18 4.33
N GLY A 662 13.20 -6.81 4.26
CA GLY A 662 12.49 -6.53 3.00
C GLY A 662 13.03 -5.30 2.26
N SER A 663 12.72 -5.19 0.97
CA SER A 663 13.27 -4.14 0.09
C SER A 663 12.83 -2.71 0.42
N GLY A 664 11.75 -2.53 1.19
CA GLY A 664 11.10 -1.25 1.44
C GLY A 664 10.16 -0.83 0.30
N PRO A 665 9.73 0.44 0.27
CA PRO A 665 9.05 1.04 -0.87
C PRO A 665 9.96 1.04 -2.09
N ASN A 666 9.38 1.26 -3.26
CA ASN A 666 10.13 1.39 -4.51
C ASN A 666 10.17 2.81 -5.08
N TYR A 667 9.66 3.81 -4.34
CA TYR A 667 9.60 5.21 -4.74
C TYR A 667 9.17 6.13 -3.57
N HIS A 668 9.27 7.45 -3.77
CA HIS A 668 8.97 8.54 -2.81
C HIS A 668 8.04 8.21 -1.63
N VAL A 669 8.45 8.63 -0.42
CA VAL A 669 7.55 8.94 0.70
C VAL A 669 7.58 10.47 0.88
N TYR A 670 6.43 11.11 1.06
CA TYR A 670 6.28 12.57 1.15
C TYR A 670 6.04 13.07 2.59
N ASP A 671 5.28 12.31 3.38
CA ASP A 671 5.00 12.59 4.79
C ASP A 671 4.58 11.31 5.51
N PHE A 672 4.47 11.38 6.82
CA PHE A 672 4.09 10.28 7.69
C PHE A 672 3.48 10.85 8.98
N LYS A 673 2.65 10.07 9.67
CA LYS A 673 2.21 10.40 11.04
C LYS A 673 2.18 9.15 11.91
N HIS A 674 2.47 9.37 13.19
CA HIS A 674 2.30 8.38 14.22
C HIS A 674 0.96 8.61 14.94
N LEU A 675 0.20 7.54 15.15
CA LEU A 675 -1.07 7.53 15.88
C LEU A 675 -0.84 7.11 17.34
N SER A 676 -1.71 7.54 18.26
CA SER A 676 -1.67 7.20 19.69
C SER A 676 -1.51 5.70 19.99
N ASN A 677 -2.03 4.86 19.09
CA ASN A 677 -2.03 3.39 19.14
C ASN A 677 -0.73 2.71 18.68
N GLY A 678 0.33 3.46 18.33
CA GLY A 678 1.61 2.88 17.90
C GLY A 678 1.74 2.65 16.39
N LYS A 679 0.67 2.81 15.61
CA LYS A 679 0.67 2.60 14.15
C LYS A 679 1.10 3.84 13.38
N ILE A 680 1.45 3.62 12.12
CA ILE A 680 2.19 4.56 11.29
C ILE A 680 1.43 4.78 9.99
N ILE A 681 1.07 6.02 9.67
CA ILE A 681 0.60 6.42 8.34
C ILE A 681 1.80 6.87 7.52
N LEU A 682 1.87 6.45 6.25
CA LEU A 682 2.81 6.97 5.26
C LEU A 682 2.05 7.52 4.07
N LEU A 683 2.64 8.54 3.46
CA LEU A 683 2.20 9.16 2.22
C LEU A 683 3.33 9.11 1.20
N GLY A 684 3.05 8.98 -0.09
CA GLY A 684 4.12 8.80 -1.08
C GLY A 684 3.69 8.63 -2.53
N ASN A 685 4.62 8.13 -3.33
CA ASN A 685 4.47 7.78 -4.75
C ASN A 685 5.03 6.37 -5.04
N TYR A 686 5.39 5.61 -4.00
CA TYR A 686 5.62 4.17 -4.11
C TYR A 686 4.38 3.47 -4.68
N ASN A 687 4.64 2.45 -5.50
CA ASN A 687 3.62 1.57 -6.07
C ASN A 687 3.83 0.09 -5.68
N SER A 688 4.93 -0.21 -4.98
CA SER A 688 5.10 -1.42 -4.19
C SER A 688 5.91 -1.15 -2.91
N TYR A 689 5.74 -2.04 -1.93
CA TYR A 689 6.50 -2.12 -0.69
C TYR A 689 6.82 -3.60 -0.43
N ASN A 690 8.10 -3.96 -0.31
CA ASN A 690 8.58 -5.36 -0.31
C ASN A 690 8.11 -6.19 -1.53
N GLY A 691 7.88 -5.54 -2.67
CA GLY A 691 7.31 -6.16 -3.88
C GLY A 691 5.80 -6.39 -3.85
N ILE A 692 5.12 -6.17 -2.71
CA ILE A 692 3.66 -6.15 -2.61
C ILE A 692 3.17 -4.82 -3.18
N SER A 693 2.23 -4.83 -4.13
CA SER A 693 1.69 -3.57 -4.67
C SER A 693 0.86 -2.83 -3.63
N VAL A 694 1.15 -1.54 -3.48
CA VAL A 694 0.50 -0.60 -2.54
C VAL A 694 0.22 0.71 -3.28
N LYS A 695 -0.66 1.56 -2.72
CA LYS A 695 -0.98 2.87 -3.30
C LYS A 695 -0.25 3.99 -2.56
N SER A 696 -0.44 5.22 -3.01
CA SER A 696 0.24 6.42 -2.52
C SER A 696 0.00 6.78 -1.05
N ILE A 697 -0.89 6.06 -0.36
CA ILE A 697 -0.99 6.02 1.10
C ILE A 697 -1.01 4.55 1.56
N MET A 698 -0.35 4.28 2.67
CA MET A 698 -0.49 3.03 3.41
C MET A 698 -0.28 3.24 4.91
N LYS A 699 -0.75 2.30 5.72
CA LYS A 699 -0.49 2.23 7.16
C LYS A 699 0.43 1.04 7.43
N LEU A 700 1.37 1.20 8.36
CA LEU A 700 2.24 0.14 8.86
C LEU A 700 2.02 -0.07 10.36
N ASN A 701 2.30 -1.30 10.80
CA ASN A 701 2.44 -1.64 12.21
C ASN A 701 3.79 -1.11 12.75
N SER A 702 3.98 -1.16 14.07
CA SER A 702 5.14 -0.61 14.78
C SER A 702 6.46 -1.39 14.57
N ASP A 703 6.50 -2.32 13.62
CA ASP A 703 7.67 -3.10 13.16
C ASP A 703 8.05 -2.78 11.69
N GLY A 704 7.20 -2.05 10.95
CA GLY A 704 7.37 -1.80 9.51
C GLY A 704 6.65 -2.78 8.58
N THR A 705 5.84 -3.71 9.10
CA THR A 705 4.94 -4.54 8.28
C THR A 705 3.68 -3.77 7.89
N ILE A 706 3.06 -4.12 6.76
CA ILE A 706 1.84 -3.45 6.28
C ILE A 706 0.65 -3.77 7.20
N ASP A 707 -0.08 -2.73 7.61
CA ASP A 707 -1.36 -2.86 8.30
C ASP A 707 -2.47 -3.13 7.28
N GLY A 708 -2.68 -4.41 6.97
CA GLY A 708 -3.71 -4.88 6.03
C GLY A 708 -5.16 -4.61 6.42
N THR A 709 -5.43 -3.83 7.48
CA THR A 709 -6.78 -3.32 7.79
C THR A 709 -7.05 -1.93 7.20
N PHE A 710 -6.01 -1.25 6.72
CA PHE A 710 -6.07 0.11 6.21
C PHE A 710 -6.33 0.17 4.70
N SER A 711 -7.21 1.08 4.30
CA SER A 711 -7.62 1.25 2.92
C SER A 711 -6.62 2.09 2.13
N ASN A 712 -5.89 1.44 1.24
CA ASN A 712 -4.99 2.08 0.27
C ASN A 712 -5.81 2.73 -0.87
N SER A 713 -6.79 3.58 -0.52
CA SER A 713 -7.84 4.07 -1.43
C SER A 713 -7.41 5.24 -2.34
N ILE A 714 -6.16 5.71 -2.22
CA ILE A 714 -5.70 6.99 -2.78
C ILE A 714 -4.39 6.78 -3.57
N ASP A 715 -4.42 7.18 -4.84
CA ASP A 715 -3.28 7.18 -5.78
C ASP A 715 -2.82 8.61 -6.09
N ASN A 716 -1.53 8.79 -6.41
CA ASN A 716 -0.94 10.00 -7.02
C ASN A 716 -1.11 11.32 -6.22
N ILE A 717 -1.15 11.24 -4.89
CA ILE A 717 -1.09 12.39 -3.96
C ILE A 717 0.32 12.97 -3.81
N GLY A 718 0.93 13.34 -4.95
CA GLY A 718 2.28 13.89 -5.06
C GLY A 718 2.60 14.96 -4.01
N GLY A 719 3.76 14.90 -3.35
CA GLY A 719 4.21 15.92 -2.42
C GLY A 719 3.32 16.18 -1.19
N SER A 720 2.28 15.39 -0.95
CA SER A 720 1.29 15.69 0.07
C SER A 720 1.83 15.52 1.50
N LYS A 721 1.17 16.18 2.45
CA LYS A 721 1.34 16.01 3.89
C LYS A 721 0.03 15.56 4.53
N VAL A 722 0.12 14.71 5.55
CA VAL A 722 -1.03 14.26 6.34
C VAL A 722 -0.96 14.84 7.74
N TYR A 723 -2.10 15.36 8.18
CA TYR A 723 -2.28 16.10 9.42
C TYR A 723 -3.27 15.37 10.31
N MET A 724 -3.36 15.79 11.57
CA MET A 724 -4.15 15.09 12.59
C MET A 724 -4.89 16.11 13.44
N ASP A 725 -6.17 15.87 13.72
CA ASP A 725 -6.91 16.63 14.75
C ASP A 725 -6.82 15.98 16.14
N GLN A 726 -7.50 16.58 17.12
CA GLN A 726 -7.56 16.08 18.50
C GLN A 726 -8.33 14.75 18.66
N THR A 727 -8.94 14.24 17.58
CA THR A 727 -9.67 12.97 17.52
C THR A 727 -9.01 11.95 16.59
N GLU A 728 -7.75 12.19 16.20
CA GLU A 728 -6.95 11.39 15.29
C GLU A 728 -7.52 11.21 13.87
N ASN A 729 -8.47 12.04 13.43
CA ASN A 729 -8.84 12.09 12.01
C ASN A 729 -7.63 12.56 11.21
N LEU A 730 -7.41 11.89 10.07
CA LEU A 730 -6.26 12.12 9.22
C LEU A 730 -6.69 13.03 8.07
N TRP A 731 -6.01 14.15 7.89
CA TRP A 731 -6.33 15.11 6.85
C TRP A 731 -5.16 15.18 5.89
N ILE A 732 -5.24 14.49 4.75
CA ILE A 732 -4.17 14.49 3.75
C ILE A 732 -4.30 15.74 2.92
N ALA A 733 -3.50 16.78 3.09
CA ALA A 733 -3.39 17.79 2.06
C ALA A 733 -2.22 17.54 1.14
N GLY A 734 -2.46 17.67 -0.15
CA GLY A 734 -1.43 18.33 -0.92
C GLY A 734 -1.61 18.30 -2.40
N PHE A 735 -0.50 17.99 -3.06
CA PHE A 735 -0.37 18.03 -4.49
C PHE A 735 -0.90 16.72 -5.11
N SER A 736 -1.17 16.81 -6.40
CA SER A 736 -1.61 15.74 -7.28
C SER A 736 -1.27 16.20 -8.71
N TYR A 737 -1.28 15.33 -9.72
CA TYR A 737 -0.87 15.71 -11.08
C TYR A 737 -1.84 15.05 -12.07
N SER A 738 -3.05 15.59 -12.17
CA SER A 738 -4.17 15.01 -12.91
C SER A 738 -5.03 16.09 -13.57
N TYR A 739 -4.90 16.20 -14.89
CA TYR A 739 -5.63 17.16 -15.74
C TYR A 739 -7.10 16.78 -16.03
N SER A 740 -7.60 15.65 -15.51
CA SER A 740 -8.73 14.93 -16.13
C SER A 740 -9.74 14.26 -15.19
N LYS A 741 -9.64 14.49 -13.88
CA LYS A 741 -10.66 14.06 -12.90
C LYS A 741 -10.77 15.09 -11.78
N ASN A 742 -11.98 15.16 -11.20
CA ASN A 742 -12.36 15.63 -9.87
C ASN A 742 -11.15 16.08 -9.00
N GLN A 743 -10.98 17.30 -8.45
CA GLN A 743 -11.85 18.16 -7.58
C GLN A 743 -11.60 18.32 -6.01
N ASN A 744 -10.57 17.76 -5.33
CA ASN A 744 -10.27 17.86 -3.87
C ASN A 744 -8.79 17.50 -3.60
N GLY A 745 -7.90 18.43 -3.26
CA GLY A 745 -6.56 18.04 -2.84
C GLY A 745 -6.50 17.54 -1.39
N ILE A 746 -7.49 17.81 -0.51
CA ILE A 746 -7.54 17.20 0.83
C ILE A 746 -8.48 16.03 0.65
N VAL A 747 -8.13 14.98 1.35
CA VAL A 747 -9.06 14.00 1.83
C VAL A 747 -8.96 13.96 3.37
N ARG A 748 -10.07 14.18 4.10
CA ARG A 748 -10.24 13.51 5.40
C ARG A 748 -10.28 12.03 5.08
N ILE A 749 -9.28 11.31 5.55
CA ILE A 749 -9.40 9.89 5.77
C ILE A 749 -9.77 9.68 7.24
N ASP A 750 -10.64 8.71 7.49
CA ASP A 750 -10.78 8.15 8.83
C ASP A 750 -9.48 7.43 9.25
N GLU A 751 -9.43 6.96 10.49
CA GLU A 751 -8.32 6.15 11.00
C GLU A 751 -8.05 4.86 10.18
N ASN A 752 -8.99 4.45 9.33
CA ASN A 752 -8.96 3.24 8.49
C ASN A 752 -8.61 3.52 7.02
N GLY A 753 -8.36 4.77 6.62
CA GLY A 753 -7.93 5.14 5.27
C GLY A 753 -9.06 5.38 4.27
N TYR A 754 -10.31 5.52 4.73
CA TYR A 754 -11.46 5.82 3.89
C TYR A 754 -11.72 7.31 3.77
N ILE A 755 -11.83 7.80 2.54
CA ILE A 755 -12.27 9.18 2.23
C ILE A 755 -13.63 9.43 2.90
N ASP A 756 -13.68 10.34 3.86
CA ASP A 756 -14.93 10.74 4.49
C ASP A 756 -15.71 11.67 3.56
N LYS A 757 -16.80 11.12 3.03
CA LYS A 757 -17.72 11.77 2.09
C LYS A 757 -18.70 12.74 2.74
N SER A 758 -18.88 12.70 4.07
CA SER A 758 -19.58 13.78 4.77
C SER A 758 -18.82 15.09 4.61
N PHE A 759 -17.52 14.99 4.33
CA PHE A 759 -16.65 16.10 4.04
C PHE A 759 -16.74 16.52 2.53
N ASN A 760 -17.94 16.95 2.09
CA ASN A 760 -18.35 17.18 0.69
C ASN A 760 -18.23 18.62 0.15
N VAL A 761 -17.81 18.77 -1.13
CA VAL A 761 -16.99 19.88 -1.60
C VAL A 761 -17.63 20.94 -2.49
N GLY A 762 -18.56 20.55 -3.37
CA GLY A 762 -18.94 21.42 -4.49
C GLY A 762 -17.87 21.42 -5.60
N THR A 763 -17.39 22.62 -6.00
CA THR A 763 -16.43 22.83 -7.10
C THR A 763 -14.98 22.80 -6.60
N GLY A 764 -14.12 23.79 -6.87
CA GLY A 764 -13.07 24.08 -5.90
C GLY A 764 -11.84 24.95 -6.23
N PHE A 765 -10.75 24.81 -5.42
CA PHE A 765 -9.70 25.75 -4.95
C PHE A 765 -9.02 26.55 -6.08
N GLY A 766 -9.79 27.40 -6.77
CA GLY A 766 -9.35 28.10 -7.96
C GLY A 766 -10.45 28.81 -8.80
N PHE A 767 -10.01 29.24 -10.00
CA PHE A 767 -10.44 30.16 -11.09
C PHE A 767 -9.40 31.31 -11.43
N GLY A 768 -8.68 31.23 -12.59
CA GLY A 768 -7.23 31.60 -12.85
C GLY A 768 -6.63 31.09 -14.22
N TYR A 769 -5.57 30.21 -14.32
CA TYR A 769 -5.08 29.43 -15.56
C TYR A 769 -4.71 27.89 -15.35
N SER A 770 -3.61 27.20 -15.83
CA SER A 770 -3.29 25.71 -15.62
C SER A 770 -2.06 25.09 -14.75
N PHE A 771 -2.18 24.22 -13.66
CA PHE A 771 -1.45 23.78 -12.35
C PHE A 771 -1.88 24.37 -10.82
N TYR A 772 -2.13 23.72 -9.61
CA TYR A 772 -2.60 24.35 -8.24
C TYR A 772 -2.12 23.67 -6.88
N CYS A 773 -2.09 24.24 -5.62
CA CYS A 773 -1.70 23.50 -4.34
C CYS A 773 -1.89 24.09 -2.87
N VAL A 774 -1.41 23.44 -1.77
CA VAL A 774 -1.98 23.29 -0.36
C VAL A 774 -1.07 23.15 1.01
N ASN A 775 -0.68 24.21 1.81
CA ASN A 775 0.24 24.39 3.01
C ASN A 775 -0.18 23.86 4.42
N LYS A 776 -1.09 24.49 5.20
CA LYS A 776 -1.13 24.44 6.69
C LYS A 776 -2.54 24.23 7.33
N ILE A 777 -2.95 23.13 8.06
CA ILE A 777 -4.10 23.03 9.09
C ILE A 777 -3.69 23.00 10.61
N LEU A 778 -4.29 23.76 11.54
CA LEU A 778 -4.50 23.45 12.99
C LEU A 778 -6.01 23.67 13.17
N ILE A 779 -6.75 22.73 13.72
CA ILE A 779 -8.22 22.84 13.82
C ILE A 779 -8.60 23.87 14.92
N GLN A 780 -9.65 24.72 14.74
CA GLN A 780 -10.07 25.66 15.80
C GLN A 780 -10.56 24.90 17.04
N PRO A 781 -10.54 25.54 18.22
CA PRO A 781 -11.31 25.08 19.39
C PRO A 781 -12.83 24.88 19.16
N ASP A 782 -13.45 25.49 18.14
CA ASP A 782 -14.88 25.30 17.80
C ASP A 782 -15.13 24.30 16.65
N GLY A 783 -14.08 23.65 16.13
CA GLY A 783 -14.20 22.71 15.00
C GLY A 783 -14.43 23.37 13.63
N LYS A 784 -14.37 24.71 13.54
CA LYS A 784 -14.10 25.39 12.26
C LYS A 784 -12.64 25.27 11.87
N ILE A 785 -12.37 25.81 10.70
CA ILE A 785 -11.53 25.31 9.62
C ILE A 785 -11.09 26.54 8.78
N LEU A 786 -9.80 26.92 8.79
CA LEU A 786 -9.19 28.18 8.27
C LEU A 786 -8.06 27.93 7.24
N ALA A 787 -8.14 28.46 6.02
CA ALA A 787 -7.20 28.37 4.87
C ALA A 787 -7.53 29.62 4.11
N GLY A 788 -6.58 30.44 3.72
CA GLY A 788 -5.18 30.22 3.67
C GLY A 788 -4.87 29.54 2.38
N GLY A 789 -4.45 30.30 1.41
CA GLY A 789 -3.43 29.85 0.50
C GLY A 789 -3.43 30.86 -0.58
N TYR A 790 -4.11 30.44 -1.62
CA TYR A 790 -3.61 30.84 -2.88
C TYR A 790 -4.63 30.50 -3.93
N TYR A 791 -5.93 30.60 -3.68
CA TYR A 791 -6.93 29.90 -4.48
C TYR A 791 -7.99 30.80 -5.10
N SER A 792 -9.06 30.28 -5.68
CA SER A 792 -10.18 31.12 -6.09
C SER A 792 -11.51 30.74 -5.39
N GLY A 793 -11.49 30.33 -4.08
CA GLY A 793 -12.52 29.67 -3.22
C GLY A 793 -13.00 30.06 -1.76
N TYR A 794 -14.10 29.55 -1.12
CA TYR A 794 -14.97 28.32 -1.19
C TYR A 794 -16.32 28.30 -1.94
N ASN A 795 -16.49 27.21 -2.72
CA ASN A 795 -17.71 26.74 -3.38
C ASN A 795 -18.69 27.81 -3.95
N GLY A 796 -18.59 28.12 -5.26
CA GLY A 796 -19.26 29.26 -5.93
C GLY A 796 -18.44 30.57 -6.11
N THR A 797 -18.57 31.48 -5.13
CA THR A 797 -18.45 32.97 -4.99
C THR A 797 -17.06 33.71 -5.21
N ALA A 798 -16.80 34.86 -4.51
CA ALA A 798 -15.45 35.42 -4.27
C ALA A 798 -15.15 36.03 -2.84
N HIS A 799 -14.09 35.56 -2.15
CA HIS A 799 -13.20 36.10 -1.08
C HIS A 799 -11.81 36.36 -1.72
N SER A 800 -10.63 36.05 -1.14
CA SER A 800 -9.36 36.52 -1.76
C SER A 800 -7.94 35.87 -1.56
N HIS A 801 -7.60 35.00 -0.58
CA HIS A 801 -6.36 34.63 0.20
C HIS A 801 -6.71 33.54 1.27
N LEU A 802 -7.90 33.62 1.88
CA LEU A 802 -8.45 32.65 2.83
C LEU A 802 -9.96 32.74 2.88
N ALA A 803 -10.53 31.91 3.71
CA ALA A 803 -11.83 32.09 4.33
C ALA A 803 -11.80 31.30 5.65
N ARG A 804 -12.94 31.22 6.35
CA ARG A 804 -13.24 30.14 7.29
C ARG A 804 -14.24 29.13 6.68
N ILE A 805 -14.39 27.95 7.27
CA ILE A 805 -15.33 26.88 6.90
C ILE A 805 -15.76 26.14 8.15
N ASN A 806 -16.87 25.43 8.01
CA ASN A 806 -17.45 24.56 9.01
C ASN A 806 -17.11 23.09 8.72
N SER A 807 -17.24 22.21 9.71
CA SER A 807 -16.86 20.78 9.60
C SER A 807 -17.67 19.94 8.58
N ASP A 808 -18.60 20.54 7.85
CA ASP A 808 -19.59 19.91 6.94
C ASP A 808 -19.42 20.23 5.44
N GLY A 809 -18.81 21.37 5.08
CA GLY A 809 -18.73 21.82 3.68
C GLY A 809 -19.61 23.01 3.32
N SER A 810 -19.97 23.79 4.31
CA SER A 810 -20.38 25.17 4.10
C SER A 810 -19.20 26.13 4.23
N VAL A 811 -19.19 27.15 3.36
CA VAL A 811 -18.52 28.44 3.60
C VAL A 811 -18.88 28.88 5.01
N ASP A 812 -17.94 29.43 5.77
CA ASP A 812 -18.34 30.25 6.90
C ASP A 812 -18.48 31.72 6.44
N PRO A 813 -19.71 32.21 6.18
CA PRO A 813 -19.95 33.59 5.77
C PRO A 813 -19.80 34.60 6.92
N SER A 814 -19.65 34.13 8.18
CA SER A 814 -19.35 35.02 9.31
C SER A 814 -17.90 35.54 9.29
N PHE A 815 -17.05 34.94 8.45
CA PHE A 815 -15.67 35.33 8.28
C PHE A 815 -15.50 36.15 7.00
N ASN A 816 -15.64 37.48 7.14
CA ASN A 816 -15.81 38.43 6.05
C ASN A 816 -14.73 39.53 6.11
N LEU A 817 -14.28 40.01 4.95
CA LEU A 817 -13.04 40.77 4.85
C LEU A 817 -12.99 41.78 3.69
N THR A 818 -12.04 42.73 3.79
CA THR A 818 -12.34 44.14 3.50
C THR A 818 -11.49 44.94 2.46
N HIS A 819 -10.73 44.36 1.50
CA HIS A 819 -10.22 45.07 0.26
C HIS A 819 -9.67 44.22 -0.94
N ASN A 820 -8.34 43.95 -1.06
CA ASN A 820 -7.65 43.11 -2.10
C ASN A 820 -6.20 42.49 -1.82
N PHE A 821 -5.76 42.09 -0.58
CA PHE A 821 -4.43 41.53 -0.17
C PHE A 821 -3.78 40.70 -1.27
N ILE A 822 -2.59 41.06 -1.77
CA ILE A 822 -2.16 40.55 -3.08
C ILE A 822 -1.83 39.03 -3.21
N GLY A 823 -0.80 38.37 -2.63
CA GLY A 823 -0.10 37.05 -2.91
C GLY A 823 -0.49 35.65 -2.33
N GLU A 824 0.37 34.94 -1.58
CA GLU A 824 0.15 33.54 -1.07
C GLU A 824 0.07 33.42 0.45
N ILE A 825 -0.61 32.41 1.00
CA ILE A 825 -0.73 32.08 2.42
C ILE A 825 0.10 30.93 3.00
N MET A 826 1.26 30.65 2.49
CA MET A 826 2.44 30.16 3.25
C MET A 826 2.18 29.45 4.61
N ALA A 827 1.80 30.14 5.70
CA ALA A 827 1.16 29.46 6.84
C ALA A 827 0.31 30.32 7.85
N MET A 828 -0.21 29.87 9.03
CA MET A 828 -0.94 30.63 10.11
C MET A 828 -0.83 30.18 11.63
N GLY A 829 -1.32 30.95 12.65
CA GLY A 829 -1.57 30.55 14.09
C GLY A 829 -2.80 31.21 14.79
N LEU A 830 -3.18 30.88 16.06
CA LEU A 830 -4.39 31.42 16.75
C LEU A 830 -4.12 32.03 18.15
N GLN A 831 -4.54 33.28 18.45
CA GLN A 831 -4.42 33.85 19.81
C GLN A 831 -5.53 33.37 20.76
N ALA A 832 -5.25 33.40 22.06
CA ALA A 832 -6.14 32.89 23.11
C ALA A 832 -7.45 33.70 23.28
N ASP A 833 -7.50 34.94 22.80
CA ASP A 833 -8.71 35.77 22.73
C ASP A 833 -9.55 35.51 21.47
N GLY A 834 -9.20 34.45 20.71
CA GLY A 834 -9.86 34.08 19.46
C GLY A 834 -9.50 34.98 18.29
N LYS A 835 -8.65 36.00 18.46
CA LYS A 835 -8.16 36.77 17.33
C LYS A 835 -7.37 35.85 16.43
N ILE A 836 -7.82 35.80 15.19
CA ILE A 836 -7.07 35.17 14.13
C ILE A 836 -6.14 36.26 13.62
N ILE A 837 -5.17 36.60 14.43
CA ILE A 837 -3.78 36.41 14.07
C ILE A 837 -3.58 36.07 12.57
N ILE A 838 -3.16 37.07 11.77
CA ILE A 838 -2.61 36.93 10.42
C ILE A 838 -1.49 38.01 9.95
N ALA A 839 -0.13 37.70 9.85
CA ALA A 839 1.19 38.25 9.16
C ALA A 839 1.60 38.54 7.58
N GLY A 840 2.08 37.66 6.60
CA GLY A 840 1.65 37.57 5.11
C GLY A 840 2.54 37.16 3.85
N ASP A 841 2.10 36.83 2.58
CA ASP A 841 2.92 36.97 1.28
C ASP A 841 2.22 37.70 0.09
N GLY A 842 2.89 38.61 -0.65
CA GLY A 842 2.40 39.45 -1.75
C GLY A 842 1.58 40.68 -1.38
N PHE A 843 2.12 41.82 -0.91
CA PHE A 843 1.28 42.89 -0.34
C PHE A 843 1.28 44.23 -1.00
N ASN A 844 2.45 44.78 -1.28
CA ASN A 844 2.56 46.20 -1.54
C ASN A 844 2.05 46.56 -2.92
N ASN A 845 0.82 47.10 -3.02
CA ASN A 845 0.57 48.11 -4.04
C ASN A 845 0.82 49.49 -3.43
N ASP A 846 1.84 50.17 -3.96
CA ASP A 846 1.70 51.34 -4.84
C ASP A 846 0.83 52.56 -4.45
N LEU A 847 0.06 52.59 -3.35
CA LEU A 847 -0.74 53.76 -2.95
C LEU A 847 -0.72 54.13 -1.46
N HIS A 848 -0.59 53.18 -0.52
CA HIS A 848 -0.32 53.49 0.88
C HIS A 848 0.60 52.45 1.51
N SER A 849 1.61 52.94 2.21
CA SER A 849 2.50 52.22 3.12
C SER A 849 1.78 51.81 4.43
N ASP A 850 2.51 51.10 5.31
CA ASP A 850 2.52 51.31 6.77
C ASP A 850 2.12 50.20 7.78
N LEU A 851 2.44 48.90 7.53
CA LEU A 851 2.06 47.68 8.31
C LEU A 851 2.41 46.38 7.51
N GLY A 852 3.56 45.75 7.78
CA GLY A 852 4.18 44.61 7.04
C GLY A 852 4.67 43.45 7.92
N GLY A 853 5.16 42.33 7.40
CA GLY A 853 5.34 41.06 8.12
C GLY A 853 4.14 40.50 8.91
N ILE A 854 3.21 41.28 9.46
CA ILE A 854 2.50 41.11 10.74
C ILE A 854 1.07 41.83 10.76
N LEU A 855 -0.11 41.19 10.53
CA LEU A 855 -1.42 41.74 11.06
C LEU A 855 -2.12 40.84 12.08
N ARG A 856 -2.94 41.44 12.93
CA ARG A 856 -4.00 40.68 13.57
C ARG A 856 -5.32 40.92 12.84
N LEU A 857 -6.09 39.85 12.61
CA LEU A 857 -7.53 40.00 12.38
C LEU A 857 -8.30 39.61 13.65
N ASN A 858 -9.48 40.17 13.77
CA ASN A 858 -10.48 39.71 14.71
C ASN A 858 -11.07 38.36 14.26
N SER A 859 -11.86 37.73 15.13
CA SER A 859 -12.49 36.43 14.85
C SER A 859 -13.59 36.47 13.77
N ASP A 860 -14.05 37.66 13.35
CA ASP A 860 -14.92 37.86 12.19
C ASP A 860 -14.14 38.09 10.88
N GLY A 861 -12.82 38.21 10.96
CA GLY A 861 -11.94 38.55 9.85
C GLY A 861 -11.64 40.05 9.72
N SER A 862 -12.30 40.95 10.42
CA SER A 862 -11.96 42.39 10.32
C SER A 862 -10.52 42.66 10.77
N ILE A 863 -9.85 43.61 10.10
CA ILE A 863 -8.49 44.05 10.47
C ILE A 863 -8.50 44.64 11.89
N ASP A 864 -7.67 44.11 12.78
CA ASP A 864 -7.50 44.65 14.12
C ASP A 864 -6.56 45.87 14.08
N SER A 865 -7.15 47.06 14.02
CA SER A 865 -6.43 48.33 14.04
C SER A 865 -5.78 48.67 15.39
N SER A 866 -5.99 47.89 16.45
CA SER A 866 -5.18 47.98 17.68
C SER A 866 -3.79 47.34 17.53
N PHE A 867 -3.50 46.74 16.37
CA PHE A 867 -2.26 46.06 16.10
C PHE A 867 -1.23 46.99 15.44
N ILE A 868 -0.51 47.74 16.27
CA ILE A 868 0.37 48.86 15.89
C ILE A 868 1.80 48.36 15.62
N THR A 869 1.99 47.84 14.42
CA THR A 869 3.32 47.50 13.91
C THR A 869 4.06 48.78 13.55
N GLY A 870 3.31 49.74 13.01
CA GLY A 870 3.85 50.92 12.36
C GLY A 870 4.32 50.58 10.96
N SER A 871 5.16 51.43 10.40
CA SER A 871 5.22 51.56 8.96
C SER A 871 5.68 50.30 8.23
N GLY A 872 6.67 49.68 8.83
CA GLY A 872 7.59 48.92 8.04
C GLY A 872 9.03 48.93 8.46
N PHE A 873 9.66 47.76 8.43
CA PHE A 873 10.81 47.58 7.56
C PHE A 873 10.66 48.59 6.28
N TYR A 874 11.65 49.23 5.63
CA TYR A 874 11.53 49.74 4.22
C TYR A 874 12.79 49.41 3.40
N THR A 875 12.76 48.85 2.13
CA THR A 875 13.96 48.29 1.28
C THR A 875 16.00 49.95 -0.18
N ASP A 876 17.31 50.14 0.15
CA ASP A 876 18.46 50.42 -0.61
C ASP A 876 19.21 49.04 -0.58
N SER A 877 19.22 48.26 -1.66
CA SER A 877 20.14 47.21 -2.13
C SER A 877 19.93 46.95 -3.69
N PRO A 878 20.82 46.82 -4.64
CA PRO A 878 20.46 46.37 -6.61
C PRO A 878 19.14 45.95 -7.41
N ASP A 879 18.95 44.64 -7.83
CA ASP A 879 18.53 44.12 -9.18
C ASP A 879 17.03 43.83 -9.59
N THR A 880 16.15 43.19 -8.78
CA THR A 880 14.73 42.81 -9.10
C THR A 880 13.55 43.57 -8.41
N ILE A 881 12.70 43.10 -7.43
CA ILE A 881 11.60 43.96 -6.80
C ILE A 881 10.86 43.66 -5.41
N ASN A 882 11.17 42.68 -4.51
CA ASN A 882 10.22 42.16 -3.47
C ASN A 882 10.56 42.06 -1.92
N GLY A 883 9.70 42.41 -0.95
CA GLY A 883 10.07 42.54 0.50
C GLY A 883 10.25 41.24 1.35
N ALA A 884 10.35 41.33 2.69
CA ALA A 884 10.56 40.23 3.67
C ALA A 884 9.90 38.85 3.48
N ARG A 885 10.31 37.80 4.23
CA ARG A 885 9.56 36.52 4.35
C ARG A 885 9.45 35.74 5.67
N ILE A 886 8.43 35.96 6.49
CA ILE A 886 7.85 35.13 7.57
C ILE A 886 7.94 33.58 7.46
N ASP A 887 8.43 32.82 8.49
CA ASP A 887 8.49 31.33 8.47
C ASP A 887 8.00 30.26 9.56
N GLN A 888 8.39 30.12 10.86
CA GLN A 888 7.67 29.22 11.82
C GLN A 888 7.43 29.67 13.31
N ILE A 889 6.19 29.95 13.75
CA ILE A 889 5.83 30.60 15.06
C ILE A 889 5.33 29.78 16.23
N ILE A 890 5.53 30.42 17.38
CA ILE A 890 4.73 30.23 18.59
C ILE A 890 3.87 31.47 18.89
N ILE A 891 2.76 31.27 19.60
CA ILE A 891 2.03 32.34 20.31
C ILE A 891 2.24 32.11 21.79
N LEU A 892 2.50 33.18 22.54
CA LEU A 892 2.64 33.06 23.99
C LEU A 892 1.35 33.33 24.76
N ASN A 893 1.33 32.81 25.98
CA ASN A 893 0.18 32.86 26.91
C ASN A 893 -0.05 34.29 27.45
N ASP A 894 0.95 35.17 27.41
CA ASP A 894 0.81 36.61 27.67
C ASP A 894 0.27 37.38 26.45
N GLY A 895 -0.04 36.67 25.36
CA GLY A 895 -0.43 37.23 24.08
C GLY A 895 0.73 37.85 23.30
N SER A 896 1.98 37.81 23.81
CA SER A 896 3.12 38.23 23.03
C SER A 896 3.36 37.28 21.86
N ILE A 897 3.91 37.85 20.81
CA ILE A 897 3.80 37.34 19.45
C ILE A 897 5.19 36.93 18.99
N LEU A 898 5.34 35.66 18.66
CA LEU A 898 6.64 35.01 18.75
C LEU A 898 7.19 34.61 17.39
N VAL A 899 7.68 35.61 16.64
CA VAL A 899 7.81 35.72 15.17
C VAL A 899 9.22 35.57 14.49
N GLY A 900 9.26 35.54 13.17
CA GLY A 900 10.46 35.40 12.35
C GLY A 900 10.30 35.22 10.83
N GLY A 901 11.20 34.65 10.01
CA GLY A 901 11.15 34.43 8.52
C GLY A 901 12.43 34.73 7.64
N GLY A 902 12.46 35.76 6.73
CA GLY A 902 13.56 36.34 5.88
C GLY A 902 13.74 37.83 5.38
N PHE A 903 14.81 38.62 5.73
CA PHE A 903 14.62 40.09 6.04
C PHE A 903 15.85 41.06 6.32
N ASP A 904 15.82 42.43 6.13
CA ASP A 904 16.54 43.80 6.47
C ASP A 904 16.11 45.05 7.51
N SER A 905 14.96 45.84 7.75
CA SER A 905 14.67 46.87 8.96
C SER A 905 13.38 46.75 9.89
N TYR A 906 12.83 47.69 10.76
CA TYR A 906 11.45 47.63 11.45
C TYR A 906 10.82 48.96 11.76
N ASN A 907 9.61 49.27 11.31
CA ASN A 907 9.05 50.60 11.54
C ASN A 907 10.17 51.68 11.32
N ASN A 908 11.04 51.39 10.35
CA ASN A 908 12.41 51.83 10.06
C ASN A 908 13.58 51.51 11.04
N VAL A 909 13.40 51.15 12.31
CA VAL A 909 14.36 50.53 13.25
C VAL A 909 15.12 49.33 12.65
N LEU A 910 16.29 49.61 12.12
CA LEU A 910 17.29 48.65 11.65
C LEU A 910 17.84 47.88 12.87
N GLN A 911 17.94 46.55 12.81
CA GLN A 911 17.68 45.73 13.99
C GLN A 911 18.69 44.59 14.23
N SER A 912 18.69 44.05 15.47
CA SER A 912 19.73 43.16 15.97
C SER A 912 19.75 41.76 15.42
N SER A 913 18.64 41.09 15.15
CA SER A 913 18.56 39.63 15.25
C SER A 913 17.59 39.06 14.25
N GLN A 914 17.46 37.74 14.20
CA GLN A 914 16.23 37.10 13.79
C GLN A 914 15.26 36.71 14.98
N LEU A 915 15.38 37.33 16.18
CA LEU A 915 14.42 37.28 17.34
C LEU A 915 13.59 38.56 17.72
N ILE A 916 13.70 39.32 18.84
CA ILE A 916 12.66 40.33 19.34
C ILE A 916 11.21 39.92 19.26
N LYS A 917 10.72 39.38 20.36
CA LYS A 917 9.34 39.46 20.79
C LYS A 917 8.59 40.71 20.31
N LEU A 918 7.46 40.47 19.65
CA LEU A 918 6.38 41.44 19.53
C LEU A 918 5.51 41.41 20.79
N ASN A 919 5.11 42.58 21.26
CA ASN A 919 4.06 42.74 22.24
C ASN A 919 2.70 42.32 21.66
N SER A 920 1.71 42.10 22.53
CA SER A 920 0.34 41.75 22.13
C SER A 920 -0.42 42.89 21.44
N ASP A 921 0.10 44.11 21.45
CA ASP A 921 -0.41 45.26 20.68
C ASP A 921 0.27 45.43 19.30
N GLY A 922 1.16 44.51 18.91
CA GLY A 922 1.88 44.58 17.64
C GLY A 922 3.09 45.51 17.63
N THR A 923 3.44 46.14 18.75
CA THR A 923 4.71 46.86 18.88
C THR A 923 5.88 45.92 19.17
N GLN A 924 7.11 46.33 18.89
CA GLN A 924 8.31 45.61 19.33
C GLN A 924 8.52 45.68 20.86
N ASP A 925 8.73 44.54 21.50
CA ASP A 925 9.36 44.48 22.82
C ASP A 925 10.87 44.73 22.68
N MET A 926 11.28 45.97 22.91
CA MET A 926 12.69 46.40 22.90
C MET A 926 13.51 45.83 24.07
N SER A 927 12.88 45.30 25.12
CA SER A 927 13.60 44.69 26.25
C SER A 927 14.11 43.30 25.92
N PHE A 928 13.42 42.59 25.02
CA PHE A 928 13.87 41.29 24.58
C PHE A 928 15.00 41.46 23.55
N THR A 929 16.25 41.47 24.02
CA THR A 929 17.43 41.47 23.16
C THR A 929 17.94 40.04 22.97
N PRO A 930 17.54 39.31 21.92
CA PRO A 930 18.11 37.99 21.66
C PRO A 930 19.60 38.08 21.40
N PRO A 931 20.37 37.02 21.72
CA PRO A 931 21.65 36.81 21.05
C PRO A 931 21.34 36.65 19.54
N PRO A 932 21.94 37.42 18.61
CA PRO A 932 21.23 37.64 17.33
C PRO A 932 21.25 36.58 16.15
N TYR A 933 20.09 36.16 15.67
CA TYR A 933 19.80 34.96 14.85
C TYR A 933 19.85 35.06 13.25
N TYR A 934 19.98 33.97 12.41
CA TYR A 934 19.65 33.73 10.91
C TYR A 934 19.43 32.26 10.29
N GLY A 935 18.36 31.85 9.52
CA GLY A 935 18.24 30.55 8.71
C GLY A 935 16.82 30.01 8.26
N ILE A 936 16.42 28.67 8.17
CA ILE A 936 15.07 27.95 8.46
C ILE A 936 14.81 27.31 9.89
N ILE A 937 13.85 27.77 10.75
CA ILE A 937 13.64 27.23 12.14
C ILE A 937 12.61 26.12 12.15
N TYR A 938 12.75 25.34 13.21
CA TYR A 938 11.77 24.43 13.76
C TYR A 938 11.67 24.74 15.26
N TYR A 939 10.47 25.06 15.76
CA TYR A 939 10.19 25.19 17.20
C TYR A 939 9.29 24.04 17.66
N GLN A 940 9.20 23.82 18.97
CA GLN A 940 8.13 23.03 19.59
C GLN A 940 7.75 23.64 20.95
N LYS A 941 6.45 23.83 21.19
CA LYS A 941 5.92 24.16 22.52
C LYS A 941 5.60 22.87 23.26
N VAL A 942 6.05 22.77 24.51
CA VAL A 942 5.78 21.63 25.40
C VAL A 942 4.89 22.13 26.53
N ASN A 943 3.63 21.68 26.55
CA ASN A 943 2.69 22.01 27.61
C ASN A 943 3.01 21.13 28.83
N GLY A 944 3.64 21.71 29.85
CA GLY A 944 4.16 20.99 31.03
C GLY A 944 3.52 21.41 32.35
N GLY A 945 2.59 22.37 32.34
CA GLY A 945 2.06 23.00 33.54
C GLY A 945 2.93 24.18 33.96
N ASN A 946 3.27 24.30 35.25
CA ASN A 946 3.96 25.48 35.80
C ASN A 946 5.42 25.69 35.33
N GLN A 947 5.90 24.91 34.36
CA GLN A 947 7.15 25.13 33.63
C GLN A 947 6.96 24.81 32.14
N ASP A 948 6.05 25.52 31.46
CA ASP A 948 6.07 25.59 30.00
C ASP A 948 7.44 26.15 29.54
N LYS A 949 8.04 25.52 28.54
CA LYS A 949 9.38 25.84 28.04
C LYS A 949 9.38 25.94 26.53
N ILE A 950 10.24 26.81 26.02
CA ILE A 950 10.29 27.16 24.61
C ILE A 950 11.64 26.73 24.04
N TYR A 951 11.60 25.94 22.96
CA TYR A 951 12.77 25.41 22.25
C TYR A 951 12.67 25.82 20.76
N ILE A 952 13.78 26.25 20.17
CA ILE A 952 13.79 27.32 19.16
C ILE A 952 14.95 27.09 18.20
N ASN A 953 14.81 26.10 17.31
CA ASN A 953 15.99 25.35 16.91
C ASN A 953 16.29 25.26 15.40
N GLY A 954 17.60 25.15 15.16
CA GLY A 954 18.33 25.48 13.95
C GLY A 954 19.83 25.42 14.32
N SER A 955 20.74 26.40 14.13
CA SER A 955 22.21 26.44 14.33
C SER A 955 23.00 27.56 15.09
N ALA A 956 22.60 27.90 16.34
CA ALA A 956 23.27 28.76 17.34
C ALA A 956 24.00 28.16 18.58
N ALA A 957 23.34 28.15 19.79
CA ALA A 957 23.38 27.23 20.96
C ALA A 957 21.96 26.85 21.35
N LEU A 958 21.59 25.60 21.64
CA LEU A 958 20.22 25.30 22.08
C LEU A 958 20.00 25.88 23.46
N MET A 959 19.19 26.92 23.51
CA MET A 959 18.62 27.54 24.70
C MET A 959 17.14 27.27 24.82
N ARG A 960 16.81 26.51 25.84
CA ARG A 960 15.49 26.61 26.40
C ARG A 960 15.27 28.02 26.92
N TYR A 961 14.17 28.65 26.50
CA TYR A 961 13.68 29.86 27.16
C TYR A 961 12.62 29.45 28.17
N ASN A 962 12.59 30.19 29.28
CA ASN A 962 11.44 30.24 30.15
C ASN A 962 10.27 30.90 29.42
N TYR A 963 9.06 30.76 29.97
CA TYR A 963 7.86 31.25 29.31
C TYR A 963 7.70 32.79 29.32
N ASP A 964 8.43 33.47 30.21
CA ASP A 964 8.62 34.92 30.20
C ASP A 964 9.69 35.40 29.20
N LEU A 965 10.26 34.46 28.43
CA LEU A 965 11.39 34.63 27.52
C LEU A 965 12.68 35.09 28.23
N SER A 966 12.80 34.89 29.54
CA SER A 966 14.14 34.84 30.14
C SER A 966 14.88 33.59 29.63
N ILE A 967 16.17 33.74 29.34
CA ILE A 967 17.05 32.62 29.02
C ILE A 967 17.09 31.68 30.23
N ASP A 968 16.77 30.40 30.05
CA ASP A 968 16.76 29.46 31.17
C ASP A 968 18.19 29.10 31.57
N SER A 969 18.72 29.79 32.58
CA SER A 969 20.07 29.56 33.09
C SER A 969 20.28 28.19 33.74
N SER A 970 19.22 27.39 33.93
CA SER A 970 19.32 25.97 34.31
C SER A 970 19.55 25.03 33.13
N PHE A 971 19.59 25.55 31.91
CA PHE A 971 19.75 24.79 30.67
C PHE A 971 21.12 25.02 30.03
N SER A 972 21.79 23.95 29.64
CA SER A 972 23.17 23.98 29.14
C SER A 972 23.24 24.37 27.66
N HIS A 973 23.54 25.65 27.44
CA HIS A 973 23.57 26.31 26.13
C HIS A 973 24.87 26.04 25.39
N SER A 974 24.87 25.00 24.55
CA SER A 974 26.03 24.56 23.78
C SER A 974 25.92 24.95 22.30
N SER A 975 26.87 25.74 21.75
CA SER A 975 26.77 26.43 20.45
C SER A 975 26.88 25.59 19.17
N THR A 976 26.25 24.44 19.20
CA THR A 976 26.61 23.23 18.45
C THR A 976 25.39 22.35 18.19
N PHE A 977 24.25 22.95 18.45
CA PHE A 977 22.93 22.41 18.39
C PHE A 977 22.34 22.64 16.98
N THR A 978 23.12 22.33 15.96
CA THR A 978 22.89 22.89 14.64
C THR A 978 22.12 22.03 13.61
N GLY A 979 20.78 22.18 13.55
CA GLY A 979 20.02 22.57 12.34
C GLY A 979 18.61 22.01 12.05
N GLY A 980 17.86 21.43 13.01
CA GLY A 980 16.76 20.53 12.61
C GLY A 980 15.56 20.49 13.55
N GLY A 981 14.46 19.94 13.02
CA GLY A 981 13.24 19.67 13.78
C GLY A 981 13.47 18.82 15.04
N PHE A 982 12.48 18.80 15.95
CA PHE A 982 12.61 18.06 17.22
C PHE A 982 11.33 17.72 18.00
N ALA A 983 11.48 16.86 19.03
CA ALA A 983 10.45 16.53 20.00
C ALA A 983 10.99 15.96 21.33
N LEU A 984 10.23 16.06 22.42
CA LEU A 984 10.63 15.53 23.73
C LEU A 984 10.15 14.09 23.97
N GLN A 985 10.92 13.33 24.74
CA GLN A 985 10.54 12.06 25.35
C GLN A 985 9.63 12.25 26.57
N SER A 986 8.90 11.19 26.92
CA SER A 986 8.01 11.13 28.09
C SER A 986 8.74 11.17 29.44
N ASP A 987 10.06 10.90 29.49
CA ASP A 987 10.90 11.11 30.68
C ASP A 987 11.43 12.56 30.80
N GLY A 988 10.94 13.47 29.95
CA GLY A 988 11.34 14.88 29.92
C GLY A 988 12.68 15.14 29.24
N LYS A 989 13.37 14.09 28.77
CA LYS A 989 14.57 14.23 27.96
C LYS A 989 14.21 14.69 26.56
N ILE A 990 15.00 15.62 26.03
CA ILE A 990 14.74 16.20 24.73
C ILE A 990 15.48 15.37 23.69
N ILE A 991 14.89 15.10 22.52
CA ILE A 991 15.62 14.51 21.40
C ILE A 991 15.27 15.18 20.07
N LEU A 992 16.31 15.39 19.27
CA LEU A 992 16.42 16.55 18.41
C LEU A 992 17.15 16.07 17.10
N GLY A 993 17.00 16.72 15.93
CA GLY A 993 17.69 16.58 14.61
C GLY A 993 19.19 16.20 14.21
N LEU A 994 20.26 15.81 14.97
CA LEU A 994 21.70 15.79 14.49
C LEU A 994 22.16 14.37 13.97
N LYS A 995 23.48 14.16 13.72
CA LYS A 995 24.02 13.47 12.53
C LYS A 995 23.69 11.99 12.25
N THR A 996 23.56 10.99 13.13
CA THR A 996 23.68 10.81 14.59
C THR A 996 22.71 11.49 15.48
N ILE A 997 21.72 10.78 15.98
CA ILE A 997 21.08 11.22 17.21
C ILE A 997 21.84 10.63 18.41
N THR A 998 21.53 11.08 19.61
CA THR A 998 22.02 10.68 20.95
C THR A 998 21.31 11.69 21.89
N ARG A 999 20.86 11.34 23.12
CA ARG A 999 19.88 12.07 23.97
C ARG A 999 20.34 13.29 24.82
N LEU A 1000 19.42 14.22 25.12
CA LEU A 1000 19.62 15.39 26.01
C LEU A 1000 18.95 15.12 27.36
N ASN A 1001 19.65 15.36 28.46
CA ASN A 1001 19.02 15.49 29.76
C ASN A 1001 18.19 16.80 29.84
N ILE A 1002 17.29 16.86 30.82
CA ILE A 1002 16.37 17.99 31.02
C ILE A 1002 17.07 19.29 31.50
N ASP A 1003 18.35 19.24 31.84
CA ASP A 1003 19.20 20.40 32.16
C ASP A 1003 20.03 20.87 30.94
N GLY A 1004 19.77 20.35 29.74
CA GLY A 1004 20.56 20.66 28.56
C GLY A 1004 21.96 20.02 28.57
N SER A 1005 22.24 19.13 29.52
CA SER A 1005 23.45 18.31 29.52
C SER A 1005 23.30 17.06 28.66
N ILE A 1006 24.43 16.63 28.12
CA ILE A 1006 24.61 15.43 27.31
C ILE A 1006 24.19 14.16 28.12
N ASP A 1007 23.17 13.41 27.68
CA ASP A 1007 22.84 12.12 28.30
C ASP A 1007 23.82 11.04 27.82
N THR A 1008 24.92 10.91 28.54
CA THR A 1008 25.98 9.92 28.29
C THR A 1008 25.56 8.47 28.53
N SER A 1009 24.38 8.22 29.15
CA SER A 1009 23.83 6.85 29.26
C SER A 1009 23.17 6.40 27.96
N PHE A 1010 22.83 7.32 27.07
CA PHE A 1010 22.25 6.98 25.79
C PHE A 1010 23.34 6.53 24.82
N ASN A 1011 23.38 5.23 24.51
CA ASN A 1011 24.24 4.68 23.46
C ASN A 1011 23.45 4.40 22.17
N ALA A 1012 24.10 4.61 21.03
CA ALA A 1012 23.48 5.12 19.81
C ALA A 1012 24.06 4.37 18.57
N GLY A 1013 23.32 3.94 17.52
CA GLY A 1013 23.77 2.93 16.47
C GLY A 1013 23.92 3.05 14.87
N ALA A 1014 24.06 4.16 14.09
CA ALA A 1014 24.27 4.28 12.62
C ALA A 1014 24.73 5.63 11.99
N ASN A 1015 25.09 5.62 10.67
CA ASN A 1015 25.34 6.82 9.81
C ASN A 1015 24.58 6.84 8.47
N PHE A 1016 24.30 8.06 7.97
CA PHE A 1016 23.18 8.43 7.08
C PHE A 1016 23.54 9.28 5.85
N LYS A 1017 24.40 8.78 4.94
CA LYS A 1017 24.89 9.57 3.79
C LYS A 1017 23.80 9.69 2.72
N LYS A 1018 24.12 9.47 1.44
CA LYS A 1018 23.53 10.31 0.40
C LYS A 1018 23.31 9.56 -0.95
N GLY A 1019 22.31 9.96 -1.77
CA GLY A 1019 21.67 9.29 -2.95
C GLY A 1019 20.99 10.18 -4.03
N LEU A 1020 21.49 10.07 -5.29
CA LEU A 1020 21.65 10.93 -6.50
C LEU A 1020 20.59 12.01 -6.92
N GLY A 1021 20.95 12.88 -7.89
CA GLY A 1021 20.01 13.76 -8.66
C GLY A 1021 19.84 15.27 -8.29
N SER A 1022 20.85 15.99 -7.80
CA SER A 1022 20.76 17.31 -7.11
C SER A 1022 22.16 17.93 -6.80
N SER A 1023 22.24 19.09 -6.10
CA SER A 1023 23.48 19.82 -5.75
C SER A 1023 23.70 20.06 -4.26
N ASN A 1024 22.80 19.58 -3.39
CA ASN A 1024 22.99 19.78 -1.96
C ASN A 1024 22.55 18.55 -1.12
N GLY A 1025 22.21 18.66 0.17
CA GLY A 1025 22.26 17.62 1.21
C GLY A 1025 21.01 16.92 1.79
N THR A 1026 21.25 15.90 2.59
CA THR A 1026 20.31 15.23 3.51
C THR A 1026 19.83 16.29 4.55
N VAL A 1027 18.56 16.83 4.67
CA VAL A 1027 17.86 17.91 5.55
C VAL A 1027 16.73 17.54 6.58
N ILE A 1028 16.77 17.85 7.90
CA ILE A 1028 15.77 17.34 8.89
C ILE A 1028 14.69 18.31 9.35
N LYS A 1029 13.43 17.96 9.05
CA LYS A 1029 12.27 18.85 9.14
C LYS A 1029 11.09 18.40 10.04
N ALA A 1030 11.11 17.22 10.69
CA ALA A 1030 10.13 16.77 11.69
C ALA A 1030 10.68 15.56 12.51
N ILE A 1031 10.08 15.22 13.66
CA ILE A 1031 10.54 14.26 14.69
C ILE A 1031 9.30 13.68 15.42
N SER A 1032 9.18 12.37 15.72
CA SER A 1032 8.00 11.80 16.43
C SER A 1032 8.25 10.60 17.36
N ILE A 1033 7.67 10.63 18.58
CA ILE A 1033 7.73 9.59 19.64
C ILE A 1033 6.88 8.36 19.25
N LEU A 1034 7.39 7.11 19.25
CA LEU A 1034 6.53 5.91 19.43
C LEU A 1034 6.43 5.59 20.95
N PRO A 1035 5.35 4.94 21.44
CA PRO A 1035 5.05 4.89 22.87
C PRO A 1035 5.98 3.99 23.69
N ASP A 1036 6.76 3.13 23.04
CA ASP A 1036 7.67 2.16 23.65
C ASP A 1036 9.10 2.69 23.83
N GLY A 1037 9.36 3.97 23.51
CA GLY A 1037 10.70 4.56 23.52
C GLY A 1037 11.56 4.15 22.32
N ARG A 1038 11.01 3.41 21.36
CA ARG A 1038 11.41 3.47 19.94
C ARG A 1038 10.57 4.52 19.22
N ILE A 1039 10.90 4.84 17.97
CA ILE A 1039 10.59 6.18 17.44
C ILE A 1039 10.65 6.21 15.87
N LEU A 1040 9.91 7.13 15.20
CA LEU A 1040 9.64 7.16 13.72
C LEU A 1040 9.56 8.55 12.98
N VAL A 1041 10.30 8.77 11.85
CA VAL A 1041 10.37 10.03 11.03
C VAL A 1041 9.96 9.89 9.50
N GLY A 1042 10.51 10.68 8.54
CA GLY A 1042 10.43 10.56 7.05
C GLY A 1042 11.23 11.61 6.22
N GLY A 1043 12.20 11.24 5.36
CA GLY A 1043 12.95 12.21 4.51
C GLY A 1043 14.08 11.68 3.61
N ASN A 1044 14.50 12.44 2.59
CA ASN A 1044 15.19 11.95 1.36
C ASN A 1044 16.72 11.67 1.41
N LEU A 1045 17.23 10.48 1.81
CA LEU A 1045 18.47 10.19 2.61
C LEU A 1045 19.18 8.78 2.30
N GLN A 1046 20.42 8.36 2.72
CA GLN A 1046 21.08 7.05 2.30
C GLN A 1046 22.13 6.39 3.33
N LYS A 1047 22.99 5.40 2.91
CA LYS A 1047 23.53 4.12 3.49
C LYS A 1047 25.06 3.67 3.19
N TYR A 1048 25.96 3.17 4.13
CA TYR A 1048 26.85 1.92 4.05
C TYR A 1048 26.74 0.93 5.28
N ASP A 1049 26.83 -0.41 5.06
CA ASP A 1049 26.24 -1.53 5.88
C ASP A 1049 26.90 -2.02 7.17
N ASN A 1050 28.23 -2.21 7.18
CA ASN A 1050 28.78 -3.39 7.85
C ASN A 1050 28.96 -3.19 9.36
N LEU A 1051 27.84 -3.29 10.09
CA LEU A 1051 27.66 -3.85 11.44
C LEU A 1051 26.15 -3.87 11.85
N SER A 1052 25.85 -4.34 13.07
CA SER A 1052 24.51 -4.58 13.64
C SER A 1052 24.04 -3.54 14.68
N ILE A 1053 22.73 -3.47 14.95
CA ILE A 1053 22.14 -2.65 16.03
C ILE A 1053 20.90 -3.31 16.66
N GLY A 1054 20.45 -2.80 17.80
CA GLY A 1054 19.10 -3.04 18.33
C GLY A 1054 18.21 -1.79 18.45
N ASN A 1055 16.91 -2.01 18.24
CA ASN A 1055 15.71 -1.26 18.70
C ASN A 1055 15.23 -0.05 17.86
N ALA A 1056 14.57 -0.22 16.69
CA ALA A 1056 14.23 0.92 15.81
C ALA A 1056 13.21 0.76 14.62
N VAL A 1057 12.57 1.85 14.06
CA VAL A 1057 11.74 1.86 12.77
C VAL A 1057 11.97 3.04 11.73
N ILE A 1058 12.11 2.88 10.38
CA ILE A 1058 12.49 3.96 9.36
C ILE A 1058 11.69 3.94 8.04
N LEU A 1059 11.25 5.10 7.47
CA LEU A 1059 10.40 5.21 6.25
C LEU A 1059 10.75 6.39 5.29
N GLY A 1060 10.88 6.15 3.97
CA GLY A 1060 11.40 7.17 3.02
C GLY A 1060 11.99 6.61 1.71
N TRP A 1061 11.44 7.02 0.56
CA TRP A 1061 11.78 6.66 -0.85
C TRP A 1061 11.77 5.17 -1.23
#